data_AF-A0A4R5VJW4-F1
#
_entry.id   AF-A0A4R5VJW4-F1
#
_cell.length_a   1.000
_cell.length_b   1.000
_cell.length_c   1.000
_cell.angle_alpha   90.00
_cell.angle_beta   90.00
_cell.angle_gamma   90.00
#
_symmetry.space_group_name_H-M   'P 1'
#
loop_
_entity.id
_entity.type
_entity.pdbx_description
1 polymer ?
#
loop_
_entity_poly.entity_id
_entity_poly.type
_entity_poly.pdbx_seq_one_letter_code
_entity_poly.pdbx_strand_id
1 'polypeptide(L)'
;MSVLIDKPQSPFYEQLLGRVDKQLLHLQDTRGLFLLDKVHETNLKYYMNQVIDKPWNNHFLLSIFVYVEKNSDVKTISNFLDRLNPRFKNLFEVFQINNIIEFDVQTHMYEYLKGTVYREHSNNMRKELLTWYCSNEYAVKKWVKSKLNNKQQIHFKQFLFPTPAYDSRDFTFTKSAKEQAQSTRKSETDAIVPLLPQIRAEGHFRWNQLKRLRQAFLKACEQAKSTNCGLPLEFHYDEPERVGERFYFRLWDKASFVLNHQEQFPASSLKSAYKRTGAYSNENNHYFVEFVKAERLDDDEEAEGLWFMELFEKDVIRMWYQNATDEEIKQKRELLYSWGYGEESLGENPMPFNSRHKGIITSSTFVSRNKDISEGTLFDVEPLYAAVTFGLLAVDIFTTTGARLNELLQISNTKECIRRVKVENKFKFSFYAIPKGRDELEPFYISEQTMKIIQLVAKLLKEHYGTEKIPSVKYRYSRSHLFPNPKPYFFQYYQSAFQNHAIFSCLRFLLHGLNFETQEGEPVVIKTHLLRHAFATEAVQRQGLPIDIVAKILHQRDTGVTEYYSEPTPSQVAQSVSDLHDVISDYVDLDEAVLRSPEELEKELEEYKQQVGVFNNVLGGTCVTAFVCPTKMQCLGCQAKVPQPEKKHELDEVIELSKDMEKRFTVMNLSVEVKKAKAMRKHARNELKEIELIEKYREEQKYEPQIQFDK
;
A
#
# COMPACT_ATOMS: atom_id res chain seq x y z
N MET A 1 -29.00 -25.87 37.29
CA MET A 1 -28.53 -25.00 38.38
C MET A 1 -27.30 -24.24 37.88
N SER A 2 -27.48 -23.04 37.33
CA SER A 2 -26.35 -22.18 36.96
C SER A 2 -25.90 -21.43 38.20
N VAL A 3 -24.63 -21.55 38.56
CA VAL A 3 -24.00 -20.72 39.59
C VAL A 3 -24.25 -19.25 39.20
N LEU A 4 -24.97 -18.50 40.03
CA LEU A 4 -25.06 -17.05 39.92
C LEU A 4 -23.66 -16.51 40.20
N ILE A 5 -22.93 -16.20 39.14
CA ILE A 5 -21.61 -15.60 39.24
C ILE A 5 -21.82 -14.14 39.66
N ASP A 6 -21.45 -13.82 40.91
CA ASP A 6 -21.64 -12.49 41.51
C ASP A 6 -20.55 -11.48 41.09
N LYS A 7 -19.55 -11.92 40.30
CA LYS A 7 -18.44 -11.08 39.83
C LYS A 7 -17.94 -11.40 38.40
N PRO A 8 -17.52 -10.39 37.61
CA PRO A 8 -16.84 -10.59 36.33
C PRO A 8 -15.65 -11.56 36.42
N GLN A 9 -15.43 -12.35 35.38
CA GLN A 9 -14.30 -13.28 35.23
C GLN A 9 -13.06 -12.67 34.57
N SER A 10 -13.17 -11.43 34.09
CA SER A 10 -12.06 -10.70 33.46
C SER A 10 -10.85 -10.62 34.38
N PRO A 11 -9.62 -10.88 33.89
CA PRO A 11 -8.40 -10.81 34.69
C PRO A 11 -8.08 -9.39 35.19
N PHE A 12 -8.80 -8.38 34.68
CA PHE A 12 -8.64 -6.98 35.06
C PHE A 12 -9.60 -6.54 36.18
N TYR A 13 -10.56 -7.37 36.60
CA TYR A 13 -11.59 -7.00 37.58
C TYR A 13 -11.00 -6.47 38.89
N GLU A 14 -10.08 -7.21 39.51
CA GLU A 14 -9.47 -6.85 40.78
C GLU A 14 -8.69 -5.53 40.70
N GLN A 15 -8.10 -5.20 39.53
CA GLN A 15 -7.36 -3.94 39.33
C GLN A 15 -8.27 -2.72 39.16
N LEU A 16 -9.53 -2.95 38.78
CA LEU A 16 -10.52 -1.90 38.58
C LEU A 16 -11.35 -1.62 39.84
N LEU A 17 -11.39 -2.56 40.79
CA LEU A 17 -12.11 -2.39 42.06
C LEU A 17 -11.64 -1.12 42.80
N GLY A 18 -12.60 -0.30 43.22
CA GLY A 18 -12.34 0.95 43.94
C GLY A 18 -11.82 2.11 43.06
N ARG A 19 -11.49 1.87 41.79
CA ARG A 19 -11.01 2.90 40.85
C ARG A 19 -12.06 3.39 39.87
N VAL A 20 -13.09 2.58 39.63
CA VAL A 20 -14.23 2.90 38.77
C VAL A 20 -15.54 2.60 39.49
N ASP A 21 -16.66 3.10 38.97
CA ASP A 21 -17.98 2.93 39.58
C ASP A 21 -18.37 1.45 39.71
N LYS A 22 -18.85 1.07 40.91
CA LYS A 22 -19.20 -0.32 41.21
C LYS A 22 -20.33 -0.85 40.34
N GLN A 23 -21.34 -0.03 40.02
CA GLN A 23 -22.46 -0.48 39.18
C GLN A 23 -22.02 -0.63 37.72
N LEU A 24 -21.07 0.19 37.27
CA LEU A 24 -20.46 0.05 35.96
C LEU A 24 -19.68 -1.27 35.85
N LEU A 25 -18.89 -1.64 36.85
CA LEU A 25 -18.14 -2.91 36.86
C LEU A 25 -19.02 -4.16 36.79
N HIS A 26 -20.22 -4.09 37.36
CA HIS A 26 -21.17 -5.20 37.39
C HIS A 26 -22.26 -5.07 36.32
N LEU A 27 -22.04 -4.22 35.30
CA LEU A 27 -23.01 -4.03 34.22
C LEU A 27 -23.07 -5.29 33.36
N GLN A 28 -24.28 -5.83 33.20
CA GLN A 28 -24.56 -7.05 32.44
C GLN A 28 -25.35 -6.75 31.16
N ASP A 29 -25.19 -7.61 30.16
CA ASP A 29 -26.03 -7.61 28.97
C ASP A 29 -27.41 -8.24 29.24
N THR A 30 -28.25 -8.31 28.20
CA THR A 30 -29.58 -8.94 28.29
C THR A 30 -29.56 -10.44 28.54
N ARG A 31 -28.38 -11.08 28.44
CA ARG A 31 -28.17 -12.51 28.70
C ARG A 31 -27.57 -12.77 30.09
N GLY A 32 -27.38 -11.72 30.90
CA GLY A 32 -26.78 -11.81 32.24
C GLY A 32 -25.25 -11.96 32.22
N LEU A 33 -24.59 -11.75 31.09
CA LEU A 33 -23.13 -11.77 30.99
C LEU A 33 -22.56 -10.38 31.32
N PHE A 34 -21.53 -10.34 32.15
CA PHE A 34 -20.83 -9.09 32.45
C PHE A 34 -20.19 -8.52 31.20
N LEU A 35 -20.42 -7.23 30.94
CA LEU A 35 -19.84 -6.55 29.77
C LEU A 35 -18.32 -6.49 29.86
N LEU A 36 -17.76 -6.44 31.09
CA LEU A 36 -16.32 -6.48 31.32
C LEU A 36 -15.67 -7.76 30.77
N ASP A 37 -16.37 -8.90 30.83
CA ASP A 37 -15.85 -10.19 30.36
C ASP A 37 -15.81 -10.29 28.83
N LYS A 38 -16.53 -9.41 28.14
CA LYS A 38 -16.57 -9.33 26.68
C LYS A 38 -15.51 -8.38 26.11
N VAL A 39 -14.88 -7.54 26.93
CA VAL A 39 -13.91 -6.57 26.43
C VAL A 39 -12.60 -7.25 26.08
N HIS A 40 -12.12 -7.02 24.87
CA HIS A 40 -10.82 -7.54 24.44
C HIS A 40 -9.67 -6.93 25.26
N GLU A 41 -8.68 -7.75 25.62
CA GLU A 41 -7.56 -7.38 26.50
C GLU A 41 -6.79 -6.13 26.03
N THR A 42 -6.61 -5.94 24.71
CA THR A 42 -5.94 -4.76 24.13
C THR A 42 -6.58 -3.45 24.59
N ASN A 43 -7.92 -3.39 24.58
CA ASN A 43 -8.64 -2.17 24.93
C ASN A 43 -8.62 -1.92 26.45
N LEU A 44 -8.70 -2.99 27.26
CA LEU A 44 -8.55 -2.88 28.71
C LEU A 44 -7.13 -2.46 29.09
N LYS A 45 -6.08 -3.02 28.49
CA LYS A 45 -4.69 -2.61 28.74
C LYS A 45 -4.48 -1.12 28.45
N TYR A 46 -4.99 -0.61 27.33
CA TYR A 46 -4.92 0.82 27.04
C TYR A 46 -5.67 1.64 28.08
N TYR A 47 -6.90 1.26 28.41
CA TYR A 47 -7.72 1.96 29.42
C TYR A 47 -7.01 2.02 30.78
N MET A 48 -6.48 0.89 31.25
CA MET A 48 -5.74 0.80 32.51
C MET A 48 -4.50 1.70 32.50
N ASN A 49 -3.76 1.74 31.39
CA ASN A 49 -2.49 2.47 31.34
C ASN A 49 -2.67 3.97 31.11
N GLN A 50 -3.72 4.39 30.40
CA GLN A 50 -3.83 5.74 29.86
C GLN A 50 -5.07 6.52 30.34
N VAL A 51 -6.07 5.85 30.93
CA VAL A 51 -7.38 6.44 31.21
C VAL A 51 -7.83 6.27 32.67
N ILE A 52 -7.44 5.20 33.36
CA ILE A 52 -8.01 4.86 34.68
C ILE A 52 -7.90 5.98 35.73
N ASP A 53 -6.81 6.74 35.70
CA ASP A 53 -6.54 7.86 36.63
C ASP A 53 -7.06 9.22 36.12
N LYS A 54 -7.86 9.21 35.04
CA LYS A 54 -8.38 10.44 34.44
C LYS A 54 -9.79 10.73 34.92
N PRO A 55 -10.21 12.01 35.02
CA PRO A 55 -11.56 12.39 35.45
C PRO A 55 -12.69 11.79 34.60
N TRP A 56 -12.42 11.43 33.34
CA TRP A 56 -13.36 10.81 32.41
C TRP A 56 -13.33 9.27 32.41
N ASN A 57 -12.70 8.62 33.39
CA ASN A 57 -12.50 7.17 33.40
C ASN A 57 -13.80 6.35 33.26
N ASN A 58 -14.85 6.67 34.04
CA ASN A 58 -16.13 5.98 34.03
C ASN A 58 -16.89 6.21 32.72
N HIS A 59 -16.72 7.40 32.13
CA HIS A 59 -17.33 7.74 30.84
C HIS A 59 -16.74 6.87 29.72
N PHE A 60 -15.41 6.74 29.69
CA PHE A 60 -14.72 5.92 28.69
C PHE A 60 -14.98 4.43 28.90
N LEU A 61 -15.07 3.94 30.14
CA LEU A 61 -15.39 2.55 30.40
C LEU A 61 -16.82 2.20 29.96
N LEU A 62 -17.79 3.08 30.24
CA LEU A 62 -19.15 2.92 29.73
C LEU A 62 -19.18 2.92 28.20
N SER A 63 -18.44 3.84 27.55
CA SER A 63 -18.29 3.83 26.09
C SER A 63 -17.76 2.50 25.56
N ILE A 64 -16.68 1.96 26.13
CA ILE A 64 -16.11 0.67 25.74
C ILE A 64 -17.19 -0.43 25.81
N PHE A 65 -17.93 -0.50 26.92
CA PHE A 65 -19.01 -1.49 27.09
C PHE A 65 -20.11 -1.36 26.03
N VAL A 66 -20.51 -0.13 25.69
CA VAL A 66 -21.50 0.12 24.64
C VAL A 66 -21.00 -0.36 23.27
N TYR A 67 -19.75 -0.08 22.91
CA TYR A 67 -19.19 -0.53 21.64
C TYR A 67 -19.02 -2.05 21.57
N VAL A 68 -18.64 -2.69 22.68
CA VAL A 68 -18.57 -4.16 22.78
C VAL A 68 -19.95 -4.79 22.62
N GLU A 69 -20.98 -4.24 23.25
CA GLU A 69 -22.35 -4.73 23.06
C GLU A 69 -22.82 -4.58 21.60
N LYS A 70 -22.37 -3.52 20.92
CA LYS A 70 -22.64 -3.35 19.48
C LYS A 70 -21.84 -4.30 18.59
N ASN A 71 -21.06 -5.23 19.17
CA ASN A 71 -20.14 -6.12 18.47
C ASN A 71 -19.16 -5.36 17.56
N SER A 72 -18.74 -4.17 18.02
CA SER A 72 -17.75 -3.38 17.29
C SER A 72 -16.40 -4.10 17.31
N ASP A 73 -15.64 -3.99 16.22
CA ASP A 73 -14.33 -4.61 16.17
C ASP A 73 -13.38 -3.97 17.19
N VAL A 74 -12.41 -4.76 17.67
CA VAL A 74 -11.42 -4.34 18.68
C VAL A 74 -10.73 -3.05 18.26
N LYS A 75 -10.41 -2.90 16.96
CA LYS A 75 -9.67 -1.75 16.42
C LYS A 75 -10.52 -0.48 16.38
N THR A 76 -11.82 -0.56 16.15
CA THR A 76 -12.74 0.57 16.28
C THR A 76 -12.74 1.13 17.70
N ILE A 77 -12.79 0.26 18.70
CA ILE A 77 -12.71 0.68 20.11
C ILE A 77 -11.34 1.29 20.42
N SER A 78 -10.25 0.68 19.96
CA SER A 78 -8.91 1.26 20.14
C SER A 78 -8.79 2.63 19.47
N ASN A 79 -9.28 2.79 18.24
CA ASN A 79 -9.25 4.09 17.53
C ASN A 79 -10.06 5.15 18.28
N PHE A 80 -11.22 4.81 18.82
CA PHE A 80 -11.99 5.72 19.67
C PHE A 80 -11.16 6.22 20.87
N LEU A 81 -10.49 5.30 21.57
CA LEU A 81 -9.65 5.61 22.73
C LEU A 81 -8.41 6.44 22.37
N ASP A 82 -7.73 6.08 21.28
CA ASP A 82 -6.52 6.73 20.77
C ASP A 82 -6.80 8.15 20.27
N ARG A 83 -8.02 8.42 19.77
CA ARG A 83 -8.39 9.73 19.21
C ARG A 83 -8.97 10.67 20.27
N LEU A 84 -9.78 10.17 21.19
CA LEU A 84 -10.39 11.03 22.21
C LEU A 84 -9.50 11.27 23.42
N ASN A 85 -8.84 10.25 23.98
CA ASN A 85 -8.10 10.39 25.24
C ASN A 85 -7.02 11.49 25.18
N PRO A 86 -6.16 11.56 24.13
CA PRO A 86 -5.15 12.62 24.06
C PRO A 86 -5.77 14.01 23.93
N ARG A 87 -6.89 14.14 23.20
CA ARG A 87 -7.56 15.43 23.04
C ARG A 87 -8.24 15.88 24.33
N PHE A 88 -8.83 14.96 25.09
CA PHE A 88 -9.33 15.24 26.44
C PHE A 88 -8.21 15.68 27.36
N LYS A 89 -7.06 15.00 27.35
CA LYS A 89 -5.88 15.43 28.12
C LYS A 89 -5.51 16.88 27.81
N ASN A 90 -5.36 17.22 26.53
CA ASN A 90 -5.00 18.57 26.11
C ASN A 90 -6.05 19.62 26.54
N LEU A 91 -7.34 19.31 26.39
CA LEU A 91 -8.44 20.19 26.82
C LEU A 91 -8.43 20.42 28.33
N PHE A 92 -8.30 19.34 29.11
CA PHE A 92 -8.29 19.45 30.57
C PHE A 92 -7.05 20.19 31.06
N GLU A 93 -5.91 20.01 30.41
CA GLU A 93 -4.66 20.70 30.73
C GLU A 93 -4.75 22.20 30.44
N VAL A 94 -5.20 22.59 29.23
CA VAL A 94 -5.24 24.01 28.83
C VAL A 94 -6.29 24.81 29.59
N PHE A 95 -7.42 24.19 29.93
CA PHE A 95 -8.50 24.82 30.68
C PHE A 95 -8.44 24.55 32.18
N GLN A 96 -7.38 23.87 32.65
CA GLN A 96 -7.16 23.52 34.07
C GLN A 96 -8.37 22.81 34.72
N ILE A 97 -9.03 21.94 33.95
CA ILE A 97 -10.22 21.19 34.37
C ILE A 97 -9.75 20.02 35.22
N ASN A 98 -10.23 19.94 36.46
CA ASN A 98 -9.86 18.87 37.38
C ASN A 98 -10.92 17.78 37.46
N ASN A 99 -12.17 18.13 37.16
CA ASN A 99 -13.31 17.21 37.20
C ASN A 99 -14.08 17.22 35.88
N ILE A 100 -14.61 16.07 35.47
CA ILE A 100 -15.44 15.96 34.26
C ILE A 100 -16.72 16.78 34.33
N ILE A 101 -17.23 17.10 35.53
CA ILE A 101 -18.41 17.95 35.71
C ILE A 101 -18.13 19.41 35.30
N GLU A 102 -16.89 19.86 35.41
CA GLU A 102 -16.45 21.20 34.99
C GLU A 102 -16.30 21.29 33.45
N PHE A 103 -16.25 20.15 32.75
CA PHE A 103 -16.07 20.13 31.30
C PHE A 103 -17.33 20.58 30.56
N ASP A 104 -17.36 21.85 30.16
CA ASP A 104 -18.35 22.41 29.25
C ASP A 104 -17.96 22.29 27.77
N VAL A 105 -18.76 21.58 26.99
CA VAL A 105 -18.59 21.45 25.53
C VAL A 105 -18.84 22.75 24.77
N GLN A 106 -19.70 23.64 25.29
CA GLN A 106 -20.04 24.90 24.63
C GLN A 106 -18.92 25.93 24.74
N THR A 107 -18.04 25.77 25.74
CA THR A 107 -16.90 26.65 25.98
C THR A 107 -15.59 25.95 25.58
N HIS A 108 -15.18 24.93 26.34
CA HIS A 108 -13.85 24.33 26.22
C HIS A 108 -13.62 23.63 24.88
N MET A 109 -14.55 22.75 24.49
CA MET A 109 -14.43 22.05 23.21
C MET A 109 -14.64 23.02 22.05
N TYR A 110 -15.57 23.98 22.17
CA TYR A 110 -15.81 24.98 21.13
C TYR A 110 -14.59 25.86 20.84
N GLU A 111 -13.90 26.36 21.87
CA GLU A 111 -12.69 27.17 21.72
C GLU A 111 -11.54 26.40 21.08
N TYR A 112 -11.37 25.12 21.42
CA TYR A 112 -10.41 24.25 20.74
C TYR A 112 -10.75 24.03 19.27
N LEU A 113 -12.03 23.79 18.97
CA LEU A 113 -12.53 23.60 17.61
C LEU A 113 -12.40 24.90 16.78
N LYS A 114 -12.58 26.07 17.39
CA LYS A 114 -12.28 27.38 16.78
C LYS A 114 -10.78 27.62 16.54
N GLY A 115 -9.91 26.84 17.16
CA GLY A 115 -8.45 27.05 17.11
C GLY A 115 -8.00 28.22 17.99
N THR A 116 -8.79 28.63 18.98
CA THR A 116 -8.38 29.66 19.95
C THR A 116 -7.21 29.15 20.80
N VAL A 117 -7.26 27.87 21.18
CA VAL A 117 -6.22 27.12 21.89
C VAL A 117 -5.62 26.03 21.01
N TYR A 118 -4.35 25.66 21.25
CA TYR A 118 -3.57 24.71 20.44
C TYR A 118 -3.67 25.00 18.94
N ARG A 119 -3.23 26.19 18.51
CA ARG A 119 -3.34 26.68 17.13
C ARG A 119 -2.61 25.77 16.14
N GLU A 120 -1.48 25.23 16.57
CA GLU A 120 -0.60 24.31 15.85
C GLU A 120 -1.24 22.94 15.56
N HIS A 121 -2.30 22.55 16.27
CA HIS A 121 -3.02 21.33 15.91
C HIS A 121 -3.67 21.46 14.54
N SER A 122 -3.69 20.37 13.78
CA SER A 122 -4.25 20.36 12.43
C SER A 122 -5.78 20.38 12.42
N ASN A 123 -6.34 20.85 11.30
CA ASN A 123 -7.77 20.80 11.04
C ASN A 123 -8.33 19.36 11.10
N ASN A 124 -7.52 18.35 10.74
CA ASN A 124 -7.91 16.95 10.86
C ASN A 124 -8.04 16.51 12.33
N MET A 125 -7.15 16.94 13.22
CA MET A 125 -7.27 16.63 14.66
C MET A 125 -8.56 17.20 15.26
N ARG A 126 -8.94 18.43 14.86
CA ARG A 126 -10.20 19.06 15.30
C ARG A 126 -11.43 18.31 14.77
N LYS A 127 -11.41 17.94 13.49
CA LYS A 127 -12.45 17.13 12.85
C LYS A 127 -12.62 15.76 13.52
N GLU A 128 -11.51 15.04 13.75
CA GLU A 128 -11.52 13.74 14.39
C GLU A 128 -12.11 13.82 15.80
N LEU A 129 -11.70 14.81 16.61
CA LEU A 129 -12.28 15.03 17.93
C LEU A 129 -13.80 15.17 17.84
N LEU A 130 -14.31 16.10 17.03
CA LEU A 130 -15.74 16.36 16.92
C LEU A 130 -16.51 15.12 16.44
N THR A 131 -16.00 14.43 15.41
CA THR A 131 -16.66 13.24 14.86
C THR A 131 -16.73 12.10 15.87
N TRP A 132 -15.61 11.78 16.53
CA TRP A 132 -15.56 10.69 17.50
C TRP A 132 -16.35 11.02 18.76
N TYR A 133 -16.30 12.29 19.21
CA TYR A 133 -17.05 12.75 20.37
C TYR A 133 -18.56 12.60 20.13
N CYS A 134 -19.08 13.19 19.05
CA CYS A 134 -20.51 13.15 18.74
C CYS A 134 -20.99 11.71 18.46
N SER A 135 -20.20 10.91 17.74
CA SER A 135 -20.53 9.50 17.48
C SER A 135 -20.63 8.69 18.77
N ASN A 136 -19.69 8.90 19.69
CA ASN A 136 -19.68 8.23 20.98
C ASN A 136 -20.82 8.70 21.89
N GLU A 137 -21.01 10.01 22.03
CA GLU A 137 -22.09 10.60 22.83
C GLU A 137 -23.44 10.04 22.38
N TYR A 138 -23.72 10.09 21.07
CA TYR A 138 -24.95 9.55 20.51
C TYR A 138 -25.09 8.05 20.75
N ALA A 139 -24.00 7.29 20.52
CA ALA A 139 -23.98 5.85 20.69
C ALA A 139 -24.31 5.43 22.13
N VAL A 140 -23.69 6.06 23.12
CA VAL A 140 -23.85 5.76 24.54
C VAL A 140 -25.21 6.23 25.04
N LYS A 141 -25.61 7.46 24.72
CA LYS A 141 -26.92 8.02 25.12
C LYS A 141 -28.08 7.18 24.58
N LYS A 142 -28.01 6.78 23.30
CA LYS A 142 -29.00 5.88 22.69
C LYS A 142 -29.03 4.52 23.38
N TRP A 143 -27.86 3.96 23.69
CA TRP A 143 -27.78 2.66 24.35
C TRP A 143 -28.35 2.72 25.78
N VAL A 144 -27.95 3.71 26.59
CA VAL A 144 -28.48 3.90 27.95
C VAL A 144 -30.00 4.04 27.93
N LYS A 145 -30.55 4.85 27.02
CA LYS A 145 -32.01 5.05 26.89
C LYS A 145 -32.76 3.79 26.46
N SER A 146 -32.16 2.95 25.61
CA SER A 146 -32.86 1.81 24.99
C SER A 146 -32.62 0.47 25.68
N LYS A 147 -31.53 0.32 26.44
CA LYS A 147 -31.11 -0.97 27.01
C LYS A 147 -31.19 -1.03 28.53
N LEU A 148 -31.18 0.10 29.23
CA LEU A 148 -31.21 0.13 30.69
C LEU A 148 -32.60 0.45 31.22
N ASN A 149 -32.93 -0.05 32.41
CA ASN A 149 -34.17 0.29 33.10
C ASN A 149 -34.12 1.71 33.71
N ASN A 150 -35.25 2.28 34.13
CA ASN A 150 -35.34 3.65 34.63
C ASN A 150 -34.38 3.95 35.79
N LYS A 151 -34.18 3.00 36.72
CA LYS A 151 -33.27 3.18 37.86
C LYS A 151 -31.81 3.25 37.41
N GLN A 152 -31.42 2.35 36.52
CA GLN A 152 -30.09 2.35 35.90
C GLN A 152 -29.88 3.60 35.03
N GLN A 153 -30.89 4.02 34.26
CA GLN A 153 -30.79 5.24 33.45
C GLN A 153 -30.48 6.47 34.31
N ILE A 154 -31.13 6.62 35.46
CA ILE A 154 -30.83 7.72 36.40
C ILE A 154 -29.37 7.65 36.87
N HIS A 155 -28.90 6.47 37.26
CA HIS A 155 -27.50 6.28 37.71
C HIS A 155 -26.48 6.56 36.60
N PHE A 156 -26.64 5.94 35.43
CA PHE A 156 -25.65 6.04 34.33
C PHE A 156 -25.72 7.36 33.57
N LYS A 157 -26.74 8.21 33.79
CA LYS A 157 -26.82 9.55 33.20
C LYS A 157 -25.60 10.42 33.56
N GLN A 158 -25.01 10.21 34.75
CA GLN A 158 -23.82 10.95 35.20
C GLN A 158 -22.54 10.60 34.43
N PHE A 159 -22.54 9.52 33.64
CA PHE A 159 -21.40 9.10 32.81
C PHE A 159 -21.64 9.37 31.32
N LEU A 160 -22.67 10.16 30.99
CA LEU A 160 -22.92 10.61 29.62
C LEU A 160 -22.12 11.87 29.33
N PHE A 161 -21.47 11.89 28.18
CA PHE A 161 -20.84 13.10 27.67
C PHE A 161 -21.88 14.18 27.35
N PRO A 162 -21.61 15.46 27.65
CA PRO A 162 -22.50 16.56 27.28
C PRO A 162 -22.69 16.64 25.75
N THR A 163 -23.92 16.84 25.30
CA THR A 163 -24.23 17.00 23.88
C THR A 163 -23.85 18.42 23.42
N PRO A 164 -23.01 18.60 22.38
CA PRO A 164 -22.75 19.92 21.83
C PRO A 164 -24.00 20.48 21.15
N ALA A 165 -24.17 21.81 21.17
CA ALA A 165 -25.28 22.49 20.51
C ALA A 165 -24.97 22.84 19.05
N TYR A 166 -23.70 22.67 18.67
CA TYR A 166 -23.15 22.86 17.35
C TYR A 166 -22.89 21.51 16.68
N ASP A 167 -22.72 21.56 15.37
CA ASP A 167 -22.32 20.43 14.54
C ASP A 167 -21.13 20.76 13.64
N SER A 168 -20.76 19.79 12.79
CA SER A 168 -19.59 19.92 11.91
C SER A 168 -19.64 21.10 10.93
N ARG A 169 -20.84 21.61 10.62
CA ARG A 169 -21.09 22.71 9.67
C ARG A 169 -20.77 24.08 10.28
N ASP A 170 -20.74 24.18 11.61
CA ASP A 170 -20.40 25.42 12.32
C ASP A 170 -18.91 25.77 12.24
N PHE A 171 -18.10 24.88 11.67
CA PHE A 171 -16.65 25.04 11.60
C PHE A 171 -16.08 24.87 10.20
N THR A 172 -15.24 25.82 9.80
CA THR A 172 -14.54 25.80 8.51
C THR A 172 -13.53 24.66 8.41
N PHE A 173 -12.90 24.25 9.52
CA PHE A 173 -11.88 23.19 9.52
C PHE A 173 -12.39 21.85 8.98
N THR A 174 -13.70 21.55 9.08
CA THR A 174 -14.24 20.29 8.56
C THR A 174 -14.18 20.25 7.04
N LYS A 175 -14.59 21.37 6.41
CA LYS A 175 -14.53 21.58 4.97
C LYS A 175 -13.07 21.69 4.52
N SER A 176 -12.28 22.55 5.17
CA SER A 176 -10.86 22.76 4.86
C SER A 176 -10.02 21.50 5.02
N ALA A 177 -10.22 20.67 6.05
CA ALA A 177 -9.48 19.40 6.19
C ALA A 177 -9.85 18.40 5.09
N LYS A 178 -11.13 18.36 4.69
CA LYS A 178 -11.57 17.50 3.59
C LYS A 178 -10.96 17.98 2.28
N GLU A 179 -11.09 19.27 1.98
CA GLU A 179 -10.57 19.91 0.76
C GLU A 179 -9.06 19.83 0.67
N GLN A 180 -8.33 20.10 1.75
CA GLN A 180 -6.87 19.97 1.79
C GLN A 180 -6.44 18.53 1.52
N ALA A 181 -7.00 17.56 2.25
CA ALA A 181 -6.69 16.15 2.01
C ALA A 181 -7.07 15.71 0.58
N GLN A 182 -8.13 16.31 0.01
CA GLN A 182 -8.55 16.05 -1.35
C GLN A 182 -7.61 16.66 -2.39
N SER A 183 -7.16 17.90 -2.18
CA SER A 183 -6.22 18.64 -3.00
C SER A 183 -4.84 17.96 -3.00
N THR A 184 -4.29 17.66 -1.83
CA THR A 184 -3.02 16.93 -1.69
C THR A 184 -3.06 15.61 -2.46
N ARG A 185 -4.10 14.80 -2.29
CA ARG A 185 -4.22 13.54 -3.05
C ARG A 185 -4.31 13.76 -4.55
N LYS A 186 -5.00 14.80 -5.01
CA LYS A 186 -5.08 15.12 -6.45
C LYS A 186 -3.73 15.54 -7.00
N SER A 187 -3.02 16.41 -6.29
CA SER A 187 -1.67 16.86 -6.66
C SER A 187 -0.68 15.69 -6.71
N GLU A 188 -0.66 14.84 -5.68
CA GLU A 188 0.14 13.60 -5.67
C GLU A 188 -0.26 12.65 -6.82
N THR A 189 -1.56 12.54 -7.14
CA THR A 189 -2.05 11.63 -8.18
C THR A 189 -1.62 12.12 -9.56
N ASP A 190 -1.72 13.43 -9.79
CA ASP A 190 -1.34 14.09 -11.04
C ASP A 190 0.13 13.86 -11.38
N ALA A 191 1.01 13.88 -10.38
CA ALA A 191 2.43 13.61 -10.53
C ALA A 191 2.73 12.19 -11.06
N ILE A 192 1.90 11.18 -10.71
CA ILE A 192 2.20 9.77 -11.01
C ILE A 192 1.39 9.17 -12.15
N VAL A 193 0.20 9.72 -12.45
CA VAL A 193 -0.69 9.24 -13.53
C VAL A 193 -0.01 9.17 -14.91
N PRO A 194 0.77 10.16 -15.38
CA PRO A 194 1.52 10.04 -16.64
C PRO A 194 2.60 8.96 -16.64
N LEU A 195 3.01 8.49 -15.47
CA LEU A 195 4.17 7.62 -15.29
C LEU A 195 3.79 6.17 -14.92
N LEU A 196 2.51 5.80 -14.96
CA LEU A 196 2.06 4.45 -14.61
C LEU A 196 2.73 3.35 -15.46
N PRO A 197 2.88 3.47 -16.80
CA PRO A 197 3.63 2.49 -17.59
C PRO A 197 5.09 2.38 -17.16
N GLN A 198 5.75 3.50 -16.87
CA GLN A 198 7.15 3.57 -16.43
C GLN A 198 7.32 2.93 -15.06
N ILE A 199 6.42 3.18 -14.12
CA ILE A 199 6.39 2.54 -12.79
C ILE A 199 6.30 1.02 -12.93
N ARG A 200 5.43 0.51 -13.83
CA ARG A 200 5.33 -0.93 -14.10
C ARG A 200 6.61 -1.49 -14.73
N ALA A 201 7.14 -0.81 -15.75
CA ALA A 201 8.34 -1.23 -16.45
C ALA A 201 9.55 -1.28 -15.49
N GLU A 202 9.73 -0.25 -14.67
CA GLU A 202 10.79 -0.18 -13.68
C GLU A 202 10.67 -1.29 -12.62
N GLY A 203 9.45 -1.58 -12.16
CA GLY A 203 9.21 -2.73 -11.30
C GLY A 203 9.66 -4.06 -11.93
N HIS A 204 9.47 -4.23 -13.24
CA HIS A 204 9.96 -5.40 -13.98
C HIS A 204 11.48 -5.41 -14.13
N PHE A 205 12.10 -4.28 -14.49
CA PHE A 205 13.56 -4.17 -14.61
C PHE A 205 14.27 -4.51 -13.30
N ARG A 206 13.82 -3.96 -12.18
CA ARG A 206 14.40 -4.20 -10.85
C ARG A 206 14.17 -5.63 -10.37
N TRP A 207 13.01 -6.20 -10.66
CA TRP A 207 12.78 -7.63 -10.40
C TRP A 207 13.72 -8.52 -11.22
N ASN A 208 13.95 -8.19 -12.49
CA ASN A 208 14.88 -8.93 -13.34
C ASN A 208 16.33 -8.85 -12.80
N GLN A 209 16.78 -7.68 -12.37
CA GLN A 209 18.10 -7.50 -11.75
C GLN A 209 18.27 -8.37 -10.49
N LEU A 210 17.30 -8.33 -9.56
CA LEU A 210 17.32 -9.16 -8.34
C LEU A 210 17.19 -10.66 -8.64
N LYS A 211 16.46 -11.04 -9.70
CA LYS A 211 16.40 -12.43 -10.17
C LYS A 211 17.78 -12.90 -10.63
N ARG A 212 18.50 -12.11 -11.42
CA ARG A 212 19.87 -12.41 -11.88
C ARG A 212 20.82 -12.53 -10.69
N LEU A 213 20.78 -11.58 -9.75
CA LEU A 213 21.55 -11.66 -8.52
C LEU A 213 21.25 -12.93 -7.72
N ARG A 214 19.96 -13.29 -7.55
CA ARG A 214 19.59 -14.55 -6.88
C ARG A 214 20.13 -15.77 -7.61
N GLN A 215 20.06 -15.81 -8.93
CA GLN A 215 20.61 -16.91 -9.72
C GLN A 215 22.13 -17.02 -9.57
N ALA A 216 22.85 -15.89 -9.60
CA ALA A 216 24.28 -15.85 -9.36
C ALA A 216 24.64 -16.32 -7.95
N PHE A 217 23.93 -15.82 -6.93
CA PHE A 217 24.08 -16.24 -5.54
C PHE A 217 23.86 -17.75 -5.36
N LEU A 218 22.80 -18.32 -5.92
CA LEU A 218 22.50 -19.75 -5.81
C LEU A 218 23.58 -20.60 -6.48
N LYS A 219 24.04 -20.20 -7.68
CA LYS A 219 25.15 -20.87 -8.37
C LYS A 219 26.46 -20.79 -7.58
N ALA A 220 26.76 -19.64 -6.96
CA ALA A 220 27.92 -19.50 -6.07
C ALA A 220 27.80 -20.41 -4.83
N CYS A 221 26.61 -20.52 -4.24
CA CYS A 221 26.35 -21.45 -3.15
C CYS A 221 26.55 -22.92 -3.57
N GLU A 222 26.12 -23.30 -4.78
CA GLU A 222 26.33 -24.63 -5.34
C GLU A 222 27.83 -24.90 -5.61
N GLN A 223 28.55 -23.92 -6.15
CA GLN A 223 29.99 -23.98 -6.38
C GLN A 223 30.74 -24.21 -5.06
N ALA A 224 30.42 -23.43 -4.02
CA ALA A 224 30.99 -23.58 -2.68
C ALA A 224 30.76 -24.96 -2.06
N LYS A 225 29.59 -25.56 -2.30
CA LYS A 225 29.26 -26.91 -1.79
C LYS A 225 29.92 -28.04 -2.58
N SER A 226 29.99 -27.91 -3.91
CA SER A 226 30.40 -28.99 -4.81
C SER A 226 31.92 -29.10 -4.99
N THR A 227 32.64 -27.97 -4.98
CA THR A 227 34.08 -27.93 -5.23
C THR A 227 34.93 -27.87 -3.95
N ASN A 228 34.28 -27.76 -2.78
CA ASN A 228 34.92 -27.53 -1.48
C ASN A 228 35.92 -26.35 -1.52
N CYS A 229 35.62 -25.33 -2.33
CA CYS A 229 36.43 -24.11 -2.38
C CYS A 229 36.37 -23.37 -1.04
N GLY A 230 37.48 -22.71 -0.69
CA GLY A 230 37.54 -21.87 0.49
C GLY A 230 36.56 -20.70 0.37
N LEU A 231 36.00 -20.27 1.50
CA LEU A 231 35.23 -19.03 1.58
C LEU A 231 36.12 -17.94 2.22
N PRO A 232 36.03 -16.67 1.79
CA PRO A 232 35.05 -16.14 0.82
C PRO A 232 35.28 -16.65 -0.60
N LEU A 233 34.19 -16.86 -1.33
CA LEU A 233 34.24 -17.16 -2.77
C LEU A 233 33.89 -15.88 -3.54
N GLU A 234 34.85 -15.35 -4.29
CA GLU A 234 34.65 -14.18 -5.14
C GLU A 234 33.97 -14.57 -6.46
N PHE A 235 32.99 -13.79 -6.88
CA PHE A 235 32.31 -13.98 -8.15
C PHE A 235 31.81 -12.66 -8.72
N HIS A 236 31.73 -12.59 -10.04
CA HIS A 236 31.19 -11.43 -10.74
C HIS A 236 30.35 -11.86 -11.93
N TYR A 237 29.50 -10.94 -12.40
CA TYR A 237 28.72 -11.13 -13.61
C TYR A 237 28.36 -9.80 -14.25
N ASP A 238 28.10 -9.84 -15.56
CA ASP A 238 27.71 -8.67 -16.35
C ASP A 238 26.19 -8.52 -16.34
N GLU A 239 25.71 -7.29 -16.15
CA GLU A 239 24.32 -6.92 -16.36
C GLU A 239 24.06 -6.61 -17.85
N PRO A 240 22.79 -6.65 -18.31
CA PRO A 240 22.44 -6.32 -19.69
C PRO A 240 22.85 -4.89 -20.09
N GLU A 241 22.94 -4.62 -21.39
CA GLU A 241 23.33 -3.33 -21.98
C GLU A 241 22.62 -2.11 -21.37
N ARG A 242 21.35 -2.25 -20.94
CA ARG A 242 20.62 -1.16 -20.25
C ARG A 242 21.32 -0.70 -18.97
N VAL A 243 21.86 -1.64 -18.20
CA VAL A 243 22.61 -1.36 -16.97
C VAL A 243 24.08 -1.09 -17.33
N GLY A 244 24.66 -1.90 -18.23
CA GLY A 244 26.01 -1.68 -18.75
C GLY A 244 27.11 -1.81 -17.69
N GLU A 245 26.86 -2.57 -16.63
CA GLU A 245 27.77 -2.70 -15.49
C GLU A 245 28.09 -4.16 -15.17
N ARG A 246 29.29 -4.40 -14.67
CA ARG A 246 29.73 -5.64 -14.03
C ARG A 246 29.63 -5.49 -12.52
N PHE A 247 29.00 -6.46 -11.87
CA PHE A 247 28.87 -6.48 -10.41
C PHE A 247 29.80 -7.53 -9.78
N TYR A 248 30.53 -7.11 -8.75
CA TYR A 248 31.47 -7.94 -8.01
C TYR A 248 30.96 -8.26 -6.60
N PHE A 249 31.03 -9.53 -6.23
CA PHE A 249 30.54 -10.03 -4.96
C PHE A 249 31.51 -11.00 -4.30
N ARG A 250 31.43 -11.07 -2.97
CA ARG A 250 32.00 -12.16 -2.17
C ARG A 250 30.88 -12.96 -1.51
N LEU A 251 30.92 -14.27 -1.66
CA LEU A 251 30.04 -15.19 -0.95
C LEU A 251 30.67 -15.57 0.39
N TRP A 252 29.89 -15.41 1.46
CA TRP A 252 30.29 -15.72 2.82
C TRP A 252 29.38 -16.75 3.46
N ASP A 253 29.93 -17.51 4.40
CA ASP A 253 29.15 -18.12 5.47
C ASP A 253 29.56 -17.49 6.81
N LYS A 254 28.84 -17.81 7.90
CA LYS A 254 29.13 -17.17 9.20
C LYS A 254 30.52 -17.53 9.73
N ALA A 255 30.98 -18.75 9.48
CA ALA A 255 32.26 -19.24 9.99
C ALA A 255 33.41 -18.58 9.23
N SER A 256 33.37 -18.59 7.90
CA SER A 256 34.39 -17.97 7.06
C SER A 256 34.49 -16.48 7.29
N PHE A 257 33.36 -15.78 7.47
CA PHE A 257 33.37 -14.36 7.78
C PHE A 257 34.09 -14.06 9.10
N VAL A 258 33.78 -14.81 10.16
CA VAL A 258 34.44 -14.64 11.47
C VAL A 258 35.93 -14.99 11.41
N LEU A 259 36.29 -16.04 10.67
CA LEU A 259 37.68 -16.49 10.55
C LEU A 259 38.53 -15.59 9.65
N ASN A 260 37.92 -14.83 8.73
CA ASN A 260 38.64 -13.85 7.93
C ASN A 260 38.88 -12.54 8.70
N HIS A 261 38.02 -12.21 9.66
CA HIS A 261 38.08 -10.96 10.44
C HIS A 261 38.45 -11.23 11.90
N GLN A 262 39.46 -12.06 12.15
CA GLN A 262 39.70 -12.64 13.49
C GLN A 262 39.88 -11.59 14.60
N GLU A 263 40.49 -10.46 14.25
CA GLU A 263 40.78 -9.35 15.18
C GLU A 263 39.51 -8.67 15.73
N GLN A 264 38.39 -8.78 15.02
CA GLN A 264 37.11 -8.16 15.39
C GLN A 264 36.19 -9.08 16.20
N PHE A 265 36.60 -10.33 16.45
CA PHE A 265 35.78 -11.33 17.14
C PHE A 265 36.46 -11.89 18.39
N PRO A 266 35.70 -12.17 19.47
CA PRO A 266 36.26 -12.74 20.68
C PRO A 266 36.70 -14.20 20.46
N ALA A 267 37.71 -14.64 21.23
CA ALA A 267 38.30 -15.98 21.13
C ALA A 267 37.28 -17.13 21.23
N SER A 268 36.19 -16.95 21.98
CA SER A 268 35.09 -17.92 22.07
C SER A 268 34.34 -18.10 20.75
N SER A 269 34.12 -17.01 20.01
CA SER A 269 33.47 -17.02 18.69
C SER A 269 34.39 -17.65 17.66
N LEU A 270 35.69 -17.30 17.67
CA LEU A 270 36.71 -17.90 16.80
C LEU A 270 36.77 -19.41 17.00
N LYS A 271 36.87 -19.87 18.25
CA LYS A 271 36.89 -21.31 18.58
C LYS A 271 35.63 -22.03 18.08
N SER A 272 34.46 -21.39 18.20
CA SER A 272 33.19 -21.96 17.75
C SER A 272 33.07 -21.98 16.22
N ALA A 273 33.61 -20.97 15.53
CA ALA A 273 33.68 -20.91 14.07
C ALA A 273 34.65 -21.96 13.51
N TYR A 274 35.86 -22.09 14.07
CA TYR A 274 36.82 -23.14 13.72
C TYR A 274 36.24 -24.55 13.89
N LYS A 275 35.51 -24.79 14.99
CA LYS A 275 34.88 -26.08 15.27
C LYS A 275 33.52 -26.28 14.58
N ARG A 276 32.99 -25.26 13.90
CA ARG A 276 31.63 -25.23 13.33
C ARG A 276 30.56 -25.72 14.31
N THR A 277 30.53 -25.12 15.51
CA THR A 277 29.55 -25.46 16.56
C THR A 277 28.60 -24.30 16.85
N GLY A 278 27.42 -24.60 17.40
CA GLY A 278 26.46 -23.59 17.82
C GLY A 278 25.93 -22.77 16.65
N ALA A 279 26.13 -21.44 16.68
CA ALA A 279 25.67 -20.54 15.62
C ALA A 279 26.38 -20.75 14.26
N TYR A 280 27.51 -21.45 14.26
CA TYR A 280 28.34 -21.75 13.08
C TYR A 280 28.20 -23.22 12.62
N SER A 281 27.31 -24.01 13.23
CA SER A 281 27.05 -25.38 12.79
C SER A 281 26.34 -25.40 11.44
N ASN A 282 26.45 -26.50 10.69
CA ASN A 282 25.86 -26.61 9.36
C ASN A 282 24.34 -26.36 9.35
N GLU A 283 23.63 -26.68 10.45
CA GLU A 283 22.18 -26.47 10.59
C GLU A 283 21.81 -25.00 10.83
N ASN A 284 22.70 -24.24 11.48
CA ASN A 284 22.45 -22.85 11.85
C ASN A 284 23.21 -21.85 10.97
N ASN A 285 24.11 -22.32 10.12
CA ASN A 285 24.88 -21.53 9.19
C ASN A 285 24.06 -21.25 7.93
N HIS A 286 24.29 -20.10 7.30
CA HIS A 286 23.63 -19.73 6.06
C HIS A 286 24.56 -18.82 5.26
N TYR A 287 24.41 -18.86 3.93
CA TYR A 287 25.19 -18.04 3.03
C TYR A 287 24.59 -16.64 2.88
N PHE A 288 25.45 -15.64 2.73
CA PHE A 288 25.10 -14.26 2.42
C PHE A 288 26.17 -13.66 1.52
N VAL A 289 25.92 -12.45 0.98
CA VAL A 289 26.83 -11.80 0.05
C VAL A 289 27.33 -10.47 0.61
N GLU A 290 28.54 -10.12 0.19
CA GLU A 290 29.10 -8.78 0.24
C GLU A 290 29.14 -8.25 -1.19
N PHE A 291 28.52 -7.10 -1.43
CA PHE A 291 28.73 -6.34 -2.67
C PHE A 291 30.00 -5.53 -2.53
N VAL A 292 30.97 -5.77 -3.42
CA VAL A 292 32.30 -5.17 -3.37
C VAL A 292 32.34 -3.88 -4.18
N LYS A 293 31.89 -3.93 -5.43
CA LYS A 293 31.83 -2.78 -6.35
C LYS A 293 31.01 -3.09 -7.61
N ALA A 294 30.70 -2.04 -8.35
CA ALA A 294 30.29 -2.10 -9.75
C ALA A 294 31.34 -1.44 -10.65
N GLU A 295 31.46 -1.90 -11.89
CA GLU A 295 32.31 -1.31 -12.92
C GLU A 295 31.52 -1.17 -14.22
N ARG A 296 31.65 -0.03 -14.91
CA ARG A 296 31.06 0.17 -16.23
C ARG A 296 31.81 -0.64 -17.29
N LEU A 297 31.08 -1.16 -18.26
CA LEU A 297 31.65 -1.99 -19.33
C LEU A 297 32.20 -1.16 -20.50
N ASP A 298 31.56 -0.02 -20.79
CA ASP A 298 31.77 0.73 -22.05
C ASP A 298 32.26 2.18 -21.86
N ASP A 299 32.29 2.72 -20.63
CA ASP A 299 32.73 4.10 -20.33
C ASP A 299 33.59 4.17 -19.04
N ASP A 300 34.38 5.25 -18.90
CA ASP A 300 35.16 5.58 -17.70
C ASP A 300 34.31 6.37 -16.67
N GLU A 301 32.98 6.37 -16.80
CA GLU A 301 32.08 7.04 -15.84
C GLU A 301 31.95 6.20 -14.55
N GLU A 302 31.50 6.85 -13.47
CA GLU A 302 31.28 6.17 -12.19
C GLU A 302 30.08 5.24 -12.28
N ALA A 303 30.25 3.98 -11.87
CA ALA A 303 29.19 2.98 -11.89
C ALA A 303 28.11 3.30 -10.84
N GLU A 304 26.83 3.13 -11.20
CA GLU A 304 25.69 3.37 -10.30
C GLU A 304 25.55 2.23 -9.29
N GLY A 305 25.80 0.99 -9.71
CA GLY A 305 25.66 -0.20 -8.89
C GLY A 305 24.21 -0.65 -8.69
N LEU A 306 23.92 -1.28 -7.55
CA LEU A 306 22.57 -1.71 -7.23
C LEU A 306 21.74 -0.50 -6.75
N TRP A 307 20.55 -0.29 -7.34
CA TRP A 307 19.71 0.88 -7.04
C TRP A 307 19.34 1.05 -5.54
N PHE A 308 19.50 0.01 -4.72
CA PHE A 308 19.16 0.00 -3.30
C PHE A 308 20.35 0.16 -2.35
N MET A 309 21.59 0.33 -2.85
CA MET A 309 22.80 0.34 -2.01
C MET A 309 22.75 1.41 -0.93
N GLU A 310 22.30 2.62 -1.27
CA GLU A 310 22.15 3.73 -0.33
C GLU A 310 21.36 3.32 0.94
N LEU A 311 20.34 2.48 0.80
CA LEU A 311 19.51 2.05 1.93
C LEU A 311 20.29 1.23 2.97
N PHE A 312 21.25 0.43 2.50
CA PHE A 312 22.09 -0.42 3.35
C PHE A 312 23.27 0.37 3.91
N GLU A 313 23.95 1.15 3.08
CA GLU A 313 25.07 2.00 3.47
C GLU A 313 24.67 3.04 4.52
N LYS A 314 23.47 3.64 4.37
CA LYS A 314 22.92 4.61 5.32
C LYS A 314 22.14 3.97 6.46
N ASP A 315 22.04 2.64 6.48
CA ASP A 315 21.39 1.86 7.55
C ASP A 315 19.99 2.36 7.90
N VAL A 316 19.14 2.56 6.89
CA VAL A 316 17.75 3.02 7.05
C VAL A 316 16.72 1.88 6.98
N ILE A 317 17.21 0.64 7.04
CA ILE A 317 16.39 -0.57 7.09
C ILE A 317 16.03 -0.91 8.55
N ARG A 318 14.87 -1.54 8.79
CA ARG A 318 14.35 -1.89 10.14
C ARG A 318 14.05 -0.66 11.01
N MET A 319 14.22 -0.80 12.33
CA MET A 319 14.11 0.26 13.32
C MET A 319 15.48 0.94 13.47
N TRP A 320 15.88 1.66 12.42
CA TRP A 320 17.21 2.25 12.23
C TRP A 320 17.67 3.21 13.33
N TYR A 321 16.75 3.66 14.20
CA TYR A 321 17.02 4.59 15.31
C TYR A 321 17.37 3.89 16.63
N GLN A 322 17.15 2.56 16.78
CA GLN A 322 17.24 1.91 18.10
C GLN A 322 18.65 1.92 18.72
N ASN A 323 19.69 1.95 17.90
CA ASN A 323 21.09 1.92 18.34
C ASN A 323 21.91 3.06 17.70
N ALA A 324 21.24 4.11 17.21
CA ALA A 324 21.87 5.24 16.56
C ALA A 324 21.99 6.41 17.56
N THR A 325 23.07 7.18 17.42
CA THR A 325 23.27 8.46 18.11
C THR A 325 22.28 9.51 17.62
N ASP A 326 22.07 10.58 18.39
CA ASP A 326 21.15 11.66 17.98
C ASP A 326 21.54 12.31 16.64
N GLU A 327 22.83 12.43 16.36
CA GLU A 327 23.36 12.96 15.10
C GLU A 327 23.09 12.00 13.93
N GLU A 328 23.37 10.70 14.11
CA GLU A 328 23.03 9.69 13.09
C GLU A 328 21.52 9.63 12.84
N ILE A 329 20.72 9.79 13.90
CA ILE A 329 19.25 9.83 13.77
C ILE A 329 18.84 11.02 12.92
N LYS A 330 19.43 12.20 13.14
CA LYS A 330 19.15 13.40 12.36
C LYS A 330 19.50 13.22 10.88
N GLN A 331 20.71 12.73 10.59
CA GLN A 331 21.16 12.49 9.22
C GLN A 331 20.28 11.46 8.48
N LYS A 332 19.93 10.37 9.15
CA LYS A 332 19.01 9.36 8.60
C LYS A 332 17.61 9.93 8.36
N ARG A 333 17.12 10.83 9.21
CA ARG A 333 15.84 11.54 8.98
C ARG A 333 15.92 12.44 7.76
N GLU A 334 16.96 13.26 7.65
CA GLU A 334 17.17 14.17 6.52
C GLU A 334 17.17 13.41 5.19
N LEU A 335 17.88 12.28 5.13
CA LEU A 335 17.85 11.38 3.96
C LEU A 335 16.45 10.83 3.67
N LEU A 336 15.73 10.37 4.70
CA LEU A 336 14.39 9.82 4.49
C LEU A 336 13.41 10.92 4.05
N TYR A 337 13.54 12.14 4.56
CA TYR A 337 12.73 13.29 4.17
C TYR A 337 13.03 13.76 2.75
N SER A 338 14.28 13.73 2.28
CA SER A 338 14.61 14.06 0.89
C SER A 338 13.93 13.11 -0.11
N TRP A 339 13.66 11.88 0.31
CA TRP A 339 12.87 10.90 -0.45
C TRP A 339 11.35 10.98 -0.19
N GLY A 340 10.88 11.97 0.56
CA GLY A 340 9.46 12.17 0.91
C GLY A 340 8.93 11.22 1.99
N TYR A 341 9.79 10.48 2.69
CA TYR A 341 9.39 9.57 3.76
C TYR A 341 9.25 10.30 5.09
N GLY A 342 8.06 10.83 5.35
CA GLY A 342 7.73 11.51 6.62
C GLY A 342 7.90 13.03 6.52
N GLU A 343 7.64 13.73 7.63
CA GLU A 343 7.73 15.19 7.71
C GLU A 343 8.44 15.59 8.99
N GLU A 344 9.28 16.64 8.92
CA GLU A 344 10.03 17.16 10.07
C GLU A 344 9.10 17.62 11.20
N SER A 345 7.93 18.16 10.85
CA SER A 345 6.92 18.69 11.77
C SER A 345 6.30 17.64 12.71
N LEU A 346 6.35 16.35 12.35
CA LEU A 346 5.64 15.29 13.07
C LEU A 346 6.44 14.70 14.24
N GLY A 347 7.76 14.95 14.32
CA GLY A 347 8.63 14.42 15.38
C GLY A 347 8.73 12.88 15.45
N GLU A 348 8.07 12.15 14.53
CA GLU A 348 8.08 10.68 14.45
C GLU A 348 9.18 10.20 13.50
N ASN A 349 9.86 9.11 13.86
CA ASN A 349 10.85 8.47 13.00
C ASN A 349 10.15 7.68 11.86
N PRO A 350 10.29 8.09 10.59
CA PRO A 350 9.73 7.35 9.48
C PRO A 350 10.41 5.98 9.37
N MET A 351 9.64 4.91 9.19
CA MET A 351 10.15 3.55 9.02
C MET A 351 9.67 2.93 7.70
N PRO A 352 10.06 3.47 6.54
CA PRO A 352 9.53 3.05 5.24
C PRO A 352 9.88 1.59 4.90
N PHE A 353 11.07 1.14 5.29
CA PHE A 353 11.63 -0.18 4.99
C PHE A 353 11.52 -1.18 6.15
N ASN A 354 10.72 -0.86 7.19
CA ASN A 354 10.39 -1.81 8.24
C ASN A 354 9.10 -2.58 7.90
N SER A 355 9.27 -3.73 7.23
CA SER A 355 8.16 -4.58 6.79
C SER A 355 7.34 -5.17 7.94
N ARG A 356 7.90 -5.21 9.16
CA ARG A 356 7.35 -5.95 10.33
C ARG A 356 7.00 -7.40 10.01
N HIS A 357 7.68 -7.98 9.02
CA HIS A 357 7.46 -9.33 8.55
C HIS A 357 8.80 -10.02 8.32
N LYS A 358 8.96 -11.22 8.90
CA LYS A 358 10.19 -12.00 8.75
C LYS A 358 10.47 -12.28 7.28
N GLY A 359 11.72 -12.10 6.87
CA GLY A 359 12.18 -12.45 5.53
C GLY A 359 11.79 -11.48 4.43
N ILE A 360 11.38 -10.26 4.76
CA ILE A 360 11.07 -9.21 3.79
C ILE A 360 12.01 -8.04 4.02
N ILE A 361 12.89 -7.78 3.05
CA ILE A 361 13.95 -6.72 2.99
C ILE A 361 15.05 -6.88 4.04
N THR A 362 14.71 -7.38 5.21
CA THR A 362 15.56 -7.39 6.38
C THR A 362 16.58 -8.52 6.35
N SER A 363 17.86 -8.18 6.38
CA SER A 363 18.97 -9.12 6.57
C SER A 363 18.84 -9.90 7.88
N SER A 364 19.46 -11.05 7.96
CA SER A 364 19.62 -11.88 9.15
C SER A 364 20.28 -11.10 10.28
N THR A 365 20.07 -11.58 11.52
CA THR A 365 20.67 -10.97 12.71
C THR A 365 22.20 -10.97 12.65
N PHE A 366 22.81 -11.98 12.02
CA PHE A 366 24.26 -12.05 11.87
C PHE A 366 24.77 -10.95 10.94
N VAL A 367 24.21 -10.85 9.73
CA VAL A 367 24.59 -9.81 8.76
C VAL A 367 24.38 -8.42 9.33
N SER A 368 23.21 -8.17 9.93
CA SER A 368 22.87 -6.84 10.49
C SER A 368 23.82 -6.38 11.60
N ARG A 369 24.44 -7.31 12.35
CA ARG A 369 25.35 -7.00 13.47
C ARG A 369 26.80 -6.81 13.04
N ASN A 370 27.17 -7.31 11.86
CA ASN A 370 28.55 -7.37 11.40
C ASN A 370 28.77 -6.60 10.09
N LYS A 371 27.78 -5.82 9.65
CA LYS A 371 27.84 -5.00 8.43
C LYS A 371 29.02 -4.04 8.42
N ASP A 372 29.40 -3.49 9.59
CA ASP A 372 30.45 -2.47 9.71
C ASP A 372 31.87 -3.08 9.76
N ILE A 373 31.99 -4.41 9.75
CA ILE A 373 33.28 -5.14 9.75
C ILE A 373 33.79 -5.33 8.31
N SER A 374 32.87 -5.40 7.35
CA SER A 374 33.15 -5.68 5.94
C SER A 374 33.63 -4.42 5.21
N GLU A 375 34.49 -4.59 4.20
CA GLU A 375 34.89 -3.51 3.30
C GLU A 375 33.75 -3.12 2.35
N GLY A 376 33.06 -4.12 1.79
CA GLY A 376 31.85 -3.94 1.00
C GLY A 376 30.57 -3.99 1.83
N THR A 377 29.41 -3.90 1.15
CA THR A 377 28.10 -3.91 1.84
C THR A 377 27.54 -5.32 1.97
N LEU A 378 27.23 -5.74 3.20
CA LEU A 378 26.65 -7.06 3.48
C LEU A 378 25.12 -7.08 3.41
N PHE A 379 24.56 -8.09 2.73
CA PHE A 379 23.12 -8.34 2.75
C PHE A 379 22.75 -9.80 2.45
N ASP A 380 21.53 -10.18 2.85
CA ASP A 380 20.94 -11.47 2.49
C ASP A 380 20.10 -11.31 1.21
N VAL A 381 20.35 -12.16 0.20
CA VAL A 381 19.71 -12.05 -1.12
C VAL A 381 18.23 -12.44 -1.11
N GLU A 382 17.88 -13.52 -0.41
CA GLU A 382 16.51 -14.06 -0.40
C GLU A 382 15.45 -13.07 0.13
N PRO A 383 15.67 -12.34 1.26
CA PRO A 383 14.72 -11.32 1.72
C PRO A 383 14.47 -10.19 0.72
N LEU A 384 15.48 -9.80 -0.07
CA LEU A 384 15.37 -8.77 -1.10
C LEU A 384 14.59 -9.29 -2.31
N TYR A 385 14.94 -10.48 -2.80
CA TYR A 385 14.24 -11.13 -3.90
C TYR A 385 12.74 -11.35 -3.59
N ALA A 386 12.44 -11.80 -2.37
CA ALA A 386 11.07 -11.94 -1.91
C ALA A 386 10.32 -10.60 -1.94
N ALA A 387 10.95 -9.54 -1.41
CA ALA A 387 10.36 -8.21 -1.35
C ALA A 387 9.99 -7.66 -2.75
N VAL A 388 10.91 -7.72 -3.71
CA VAL A 388 10.64 -7.23 -5.08
C VAL A 388 9.61 -8.09 -5.80
N THR A 389 9.57 -9.40 -5.55
CA THR A 389 8.58 -10.30 -6.18
C THR A 389 7.17 -10.01 -5.68
N PHE A 390 6.98 -9.79 -4.37
CA PHE A 390 5.69 -9.35 -3.83
C PHE A 390 5.34 -7.92 -4.23
N GLY A 391 6.34 -7.03 -4.28
CA GLY A 391 6.19 -5.65 -4.73
C GLY A 391 5.68 -5.58 -6.17
N LEU A 392 6.25 -6.40 -7.07
CA LEU A 392 5.88 -6.45 -8.48
C LEU A 392 4.41 -6.85 -8.66
N LEU A 393 3.96 -7.90 -7.96
CA LEU A 393 2.55 -8.31 -8.00
C LEU A 393 1.62 -7.22 -7.46
N ALA A 394 2.04 -6.53 -6.39
CA ALA A 394 1.26 -5.45 -5.80
C ALA A 394 1.13 -4.26 -6.77
N VAL A 395 2.23 -3.80 -7.38
CA VAL A 395 2.22 -2.72 -8.40
C VAL A 395 1.30 -3.09 -9.55
N ASP A 396 1.46 -4.29 -10.11
CA ASP A 396 0.67 -4.73 -11.26
C ASP A 396 -0.83 -4.74 -10.91
N ILE A 397 -1.24 -5.36 -9.79
CA ILE A 397 -2.65 -5.41 -9.40
C ILE A 397 -3.21 -4.01 -9.10
N PHE A 398 -2.49 -3.16 -8.36
CA PHE A 398 -3.00 -1.83 -8.04
C PHE A 398 -3.19 -0.96 -9.28
N THR A 399 -2.27 -1.04 -10.23
CA THR A 399 -2.29 -0.21 -11.45
C THR A 399 -3.17 -0.76 -12.56
N THR A 400 -3.58 -2.04 -12.51
CA THR A 400 -4.42 -2.65 -13.55
C THR A 400 -5.87 -2.92 -13.10
N THR A 401 -6.11 -3.05 -11.80
CA THR A 401 -7.45 -3.37 -11.26
C THR A 401 -8.02 -2.32 -10.33
N GLY A 402 -7.17 -1.42 -9.81
CA GLY A 402 -7.57 -0.47 -8.78
C GLY A 402 -7.96 -1.12 -7.45
N ALA A 403 -7.63 -2.40 -7.19
CA ALA A 403 -7.96 -3.08 -5.95
C ALA A 403 -7.44 -2.33 -4.71
N ARG A 404 -8.16 -2.41 -3.59
CA ARG A 404 -7.66 -1.91 -2.29
C ARG A 404 -6.65 -2.89 -1.71
N LEU A 405 -5.80 -2.40 -0.80
CA LEU A 405 -4.85 -3.23 -0.06
C LEU A 405 -5.51 -4.45 0.61
N ASN A 406 -6.71 -4.30 1.18
CA ASN A 406 -7.41 -5.43 1.80
C ASN A 406 -7.86 -6.48 0.77
N GLU A 407 -8.22 -6.05 -0.45
CA GLU A 407 -8.64 -6.92 -1.55
C GLU A 407 -7.42 -7.66 -2.12
N LEU A 408 -6.27 -6.98 -2.26
CA LEU A 408 -4.98 -7.59 -2.62
C LEU A 408 -4.58 -8.73 -1.64
N LEU A 409 -4.65 -8.47 -0.33
CA LEU A 409 -4.23 -9.46 0.67
C LEU A 409 -5.14 -10.70 0.75
N GLN A 410 -6.34 -10.66 0.16
CA GLN A 410 -7.26 -11.79 0.14
C GLN A 410 -6.92 -12.84 -0.92
N ILE A 411 -6.09 -12.49 -1.91
CA ILE A 411 -5.81 -13.36 -3.05
C ILE A 411 -5.12 -14.64 -2.54
N SER A 412 -5.76 -15.78 -2.78
CA SER A 412 -5.32 -17.09 -2.32
C SER A 412 -5.26 -18.09 -3.45
N ASN A 413 -4.37 -19.08 -3.32
CA ASN A 413 -4.23 -20.19 -4.25
C ASN A 413 -5.34 -21.24 -4.07
N THR A 414 -6.58 -20.82 -4.27
CA THR A 414 -7.76 -21.70 -4.25
C THR A 414 -8.59 -21.50 -5.51
N LYS A 415 -9.36 -22.53 -5.89
CA LYS A 415 -10.21 -22.51 -7.09
C LYS A 415 -11.35 -21.48 -6.97
N GLU A 416 -11.78 -21.18 -5.75
CA GLU A 416 -12.83 -20.20 -5.50
C GLU A 416 -12.32 -18.78 -5.73
N CYS A 417 -11.04 -18.53 -5.41
CA CYS A 417 -10.39 -17.24 -5.53
C CYS A 417 -9.93 -16.96 -6.95
N ILE A 418 -9.11 -17.82 -7.58
CA ILE A 418 -8.62 -17.62 -8.95
C ILE A 418 -9.48 -18.43 -9.90
N ARG A 419 -10.20 -17.76 -10.81
CA ARG A 419 -11.09 -18.41 -11.78
C ARG A 419 -10.69 -18.10 -13.21
N ARG A 420 -10.86 -19.12 -14.05
CA ARG A 420 -10.85 -18.95 -15.50
C ARG A 420 -12.29 -18.76 -15.97
N VAL A 421 -12.64 -17.55 -16.37
CA VAL A 421 -13.99 -17.22 -16.82
C VAL A 421 -14.00 -17.21 -18.35
N LYS A 422 -14.90 -17.99 -18.96
CA LYS A 422 -15.11 -17.94 -20.41
C LYS A 422 -16.07 -16.80 -20.70
N VAL A 423 -15.59 -15.77 -21.39
CA VAL A 423 -16.40 -14.64 -21.86
C VAL A 423 -16.23 -14.59 -23.38
N GLU A 424 -17.32 -14.76 -24.13
CA GLU A 424 -17.33 -14.65 -25.60
C GLU A 424 -16.26 -15.50 -26.30
N ASN A 425 -16.20 -16.80 -25.97
CA ASN A 425 -15.23 -17.76 -26.54
C ASN A 425 -13.74 -17.52 -26.24
N LYS A 426 -13.37 -16.52 -25.43
CA LYS A 426 -12.01 -16.35 -24.89
C LYS A 426 -11.97 -16.65 -23.40
N PHE A 427 -10.88 -17.27 -22.96
CA PHE A 427 -10.63 -17.52 -21.53
C PHE A 427 -9.99 -16.29 -20.89
N LYS A 428 -10.58 -15.81 -19.80
CA LYS A 428 -10.06 -14.72 -18.98
C LYS A 428 -9.74 -15.20 -17.58
N PHE A 429 -8.89 -14.46 -16.89
CA PHE A 429 -8.57 -14.70 -15.49
C PHE A 429 -9.23 -13.65 -14.63
N SER A 430 -9.75 -14.06 -13.48
CA SER A 430 -10.19 -13.14 -12.44
C SER A 430 -9.80 -13.69 -11.07
N PHE A 431 -9.58 -12.78 -10.12
CA PHE A 431 -9.57 -13.13 -8.71
C PHE A 431 -10.84 -12.62 -8.04
N TYR A 432 -11.31 -13.32 -7.01
CA TYR A 432 -12.48 -12.93 -6.23
C TYR A 432 -12.03 -12.47 -4.84
N ALA A 433 -12.52 -11.31 -4.42
CA ALA A 433 -12.29 -10.76 -3.09
C ALA A 433 -13.57 -10.10 -2.57
N ILE A 434 -13.65 -9.90 -1.25
CA ILE A 434 -14.74 -9.18 -0.60
C ILE A 434 -14.35 -7.70 -0.52
N PRO A 435 -14.99 -6.79 -1.29
CA PRO A 435 -14.68 -5.37 -1.27
C PRO A 435 -15.03 -4.71 0.06
N LYS A 436 -14.41 -3.55 0.33
CA LYS A 436 -14.68 -2.79 1.56
C LYS A 436 -16.17 -2.42 1.64
N GLY A 437 -16.82 -2.80 2.75
CA GLY A 437 -18.22 -2.46 3.03
C GLY A 437 -19.25 -3.40 2.37
N ARG A 438 -18.78 -4.48 1.74
CA ARG A 438 -19.56 -5.60 1.20
C ARG A 438 -19.25 -6.87 1.99
N ASP A 439 -20.15 -7.84 1.97
CA ASP A 439 -19.94 -9.15 2.63
C ASP A 439 -19.87 -10.32 1.63
N GLU A 440 -20.07 -10.03 0.34
CA GLU A 440 -20.04 -11.01 -0.74
C GLU A 440 -18.77 -10.90 -1.59
N LEU A 441 -18.44 -11.99 -2.30
CA LEU A 441 -17.30 -12.07 -3.19
C LEU A 441 -17.63 -11.40 -4.53
N GLU A 442 -16.74 -10.50 -4.96
CA GLU A 442 -16.86 -9.81 -6.24
C GLU A 442 -15.62 -10.06 -7.11
N PRO A 443 -15.77 -10.14 -8.44
CA PRO A 443 -14.68 -10.42 -9.35
C PRO A 443 -13.81 -9.19 -9.63
N PHE A 444 -12.50 -9.42 -9.73
CA PHE A 444 -11.51 -8.51 -10.27
C PHE A 444 -10.86 -9.18 -11.48
N TYR A 445 -11.05 -8.61 -12.66
CA TYR A 445 -10.48 -9.16 -13.89
C TYR A 445 -8.99 -8.82 -13.99
N ILE A 446 -8.20 -9.79 -14.43
CA ILE A 446 -6.74 -9.64 -14.52
C ILE A 446 -6.22 -10.12 -15.88
N SER A 447 -5.07 -9.59 -16.27
CA SER A 447 -4.39 -9.94 -17.52
C SER A 447 -3.63 -11.27 -17.43
N GLU A 448 -3.21 -11.80 -18.57
CA GLU A 448 -2.28 -12.94 -18.60
C GLU A 448 -0.92 -12.59 -17.96
N GLN A 449 -0.47 -11.34 -18.09
CA GLN A 449 0.76 -10.86 -17.45
C GLN A 449 0.63 -10.89 -15.93
N THR A 450 -0.48 -10.38 -15.39
CA THR A 450 -0.79 -10.46 -13.96
C THR A 450 -0.81 -11.91 -13.49
N MET A 451 -1.41 -12.82 -14.27
CA MET A 451 -1.43 -14.25 -13.95
C MET A 451 -0.03 -14.87 -13.95
N LYS A 452 0.86 -14.48 -14.88
CA LYS A 452 2.28 -14.89 -14.87
C LYS A 452 2.97 -14.41 -13.60
N ILE A 453 2.73 -13.18 -13.15
CA ILE A 453 3.32 -12.64 -11.91
C ILE A 453 2.77 -13.39 -10.68
N ILE A 454 1.47 -13.72 -10.64
CA ILE A 454 0.89 -14.60 -9.60
C ILE A 454 1.61 -15.95 -9.56
N GLN A 455 1.91 -16.54 -10.73
CA GLN A 455 2.66 -17.79 -10.81
C GLN A 455 4.11 -17.65 -10.33
N LEU A 456 4.76 -16.50 -10.54
CA LEU A 456 6.09 -16.21 -9.99
C LEU A 456 6.06 -16.20 -8.45
N VAL A 457 5.07 -15.53 -7.85
CA VAL A 457 4.86 -15.57 -6.39
C VAL A 457 4.57 -17.00 -5.93
N ALA A 458 3.74 -17.75 -6.66
CA ALA A 458 3.45 -19.13 -6.32
C ALA A 458 4.72 -20.01 -6.32
N LYS A 459 5.60 -19.82 -7.31
CA LYS A 459 6.89 -20.52 -7.42
C LYS A 459 7.80 -20.15 -6.26
N LEU A 460 7.98 -18.86 -5.97
CA LEU A 460 8.75 -18.37 -4.82
C LEU A 460 8.29 -19.02 -3.50
N LEU A 461 6.97 -19.08 -3.26
CA LEU A 461 6.44 -19.67 -2.03
C LEU A 461 6.69 -21.18 -1.94
N LYS A 462 6.48 -21.92 -3.03
CA LYS A 462 6.73 -23.37 -3.08
C LYS A 462 8.21 -23.69 -2.85
N GLU A 463 9.11 -22.93 -3.47
CA GLU A 463 10.56 -23.03 -3.25
C GLU A 463 10.91 -22.74 -1.78
N HIS A 464 10.41 -21.64 -1.23
CA HIS A 464 10.68 -21.24 0.16
C HIS A 464 10.21 -22.28 1.18
N TYR A 465 9.02 -22.85 0.99
CA TYR A 465 8.47 -23.85 1.90
C TYR A 465 8.97 -25.27 1.63
N GLY A 466 9.62 -25.52 0.48
CA GLY A 466 10.00 -26.86 0.06
C GLY A 466 8.79 -27.78 -0.18
N THR A 467 7.63 -27.22 -0.55
CA THR A 467 6.37 -27.96 -0.71
C THR A 467 5.72 -27.69 -2.06
N GLU A 468 5.05 -28.70 -2.63
CA GLU A 468 4.30 -28.52 -3.88
C GLU A 468 3.09 -27.59 -3.74
N LYS A 469 2.53 -27.52 -2.53
CA LYS A 469 1.37 -26.70 -2.17
C LYS A 469 1.80 -25.56 -1.27
N ILE A 470 1.17 -24.40 -1.46
CA ILE A 470 1.32 -23.25 -0.57
C ILE A 470 0.60 -23.56 0.75
N PRO A 471 1.26 -23.44 1.92
CA PRO A 471 0.64 -23.65 3.23
C PRO A 471 -0.53 -22.69 3.49
N SER A 472 -1.50 -23.14 4.28
CA SER A 472 -2.63 -22.30 4.70
C SER A 472 -2.30 -21.56 5.99
N VAL A 473 -2.51 -20.24 6.00
CA VAL A 473 -2.23 -19.36 7.14
C VAL A 473 -3.47 -18.55 7.52
N LYS A 474 -3.56 -18.15 8.79
CA LYS A 474 -4.66 -17.29 9.26
C LYS A 474 -4.56 -15.91 8.59
N TYR A 475 -5.70 -15.34 8.21
CA TYR A 475 -5.76 -13.95 7.76
C TYR A 475 -5.52 -13.00 8.93
N ARG A 476 -4.63 -12.02 8.76
CA ARG A 476 -4.15 -11.16 9.86
C ARG A 476 -4.44 -9.67 9.69
N TYR A 477 -5.12 -9.29 8.60
CA TYR A 477 -5.38 -7.89 8.29
C TYR A 477 -6.83 -7.50 8.60
N SER A 478 -7.26 -6.34 8.12
CA SER A 478 -8.59 -5.76 8.37
C SER A 478 -9.72 -6.72 7.98
N ARG A 479 -10.79 -6.75 8.78
CA ARG A 479 -11.96 -7.65 8.58
C ARG A 479 -11.61 -9.15 8.63
N SER A 480 -10.60 -9.53 9.41
CA SER A 480 -10.21 -10.94 9.63
C SER A 480 -11.35 -11.85 10.10
N HIS A 481 -12.38 -11.29 10.75
CA HIS A 481 -13.60 -12.02 11.15
C HIS A 481 -14.35 -12.65 9.97
N LEU A 482 -14.21 -12.12 8.75
CA LEU A 482 -14.79 -12.71 7.53
C LEU A 482 -13.98 -13.91 6.99
N PHE A 483 -12.79 -14.12 7.51
CA PHE A 483 -11.86 -15.16 7.07
C PHE A 483 -11.43 -16.05 8.26
N PRO A 484 -12.37 -16.75 8.91
CA PRO A 484 -12.07 -17.54 10.11
C PRO A 484 -11.16 -18.74 9.82
N ASN A 485 -11.25 -19.29 8.62
CA ASN A 485 -10.49 -20.46 8.21
C ASN A 485 -9.17 -20.04 7.55
N PRO A 486 -8.03 -20.65 7.92
CA PRO A 486 -6.77 -20.47 7.21
C PRO A 486 -6.89 -20.78 5.72
N LYS A 487 -6.20 -20.01 4.88
CA LYS A 487 -6.16 -20.20 3.42
C LYS A 487 -4.74 -20.07 2.89
N PRO A 488 -4.44 -20.65 1.71
CA PRO A 488 -3.13 -20.52 1.07
C PRO A 488 -3.00 -19.16 0.37
N TYR A 489 -2.92 -18.07 1.14
CA TYR A 489 -2.77 -16.71 0.60
C TYR A 489 -1.48 -16.57 -0.22
N PHE A 490 -1.50 -15.78 -1.30
CA PHE A 490 -0.26 -15.46 -2.03
C PHE A 490 0.60 -14.47 -1.25
N PHE A 491 -0.01 -13.51 -0.56
CA PHE A 491 0.71 -12.57 0.30
C PHE A 491 0.95 -13.16 1.69
N GLN A 492 1.89 -14.09 1.75
CA GLN A 492 2.37 -14.73 2.97
C GLN A 492 3.87 -15.02 2.87
N TYR A 493 4.55 -15.18 4.00
CA TYR A 493 5.92 -15.71 4.04
C TYR A 493 6.18 -16.25 5.45
N TYR A 494 7.16 -17.15 5.64
CA TYR A 494 7.48 -17.71 6.97
C TYR A 494 6.24 -18.13 7.81
N GLN A 495 5.27 -18.80 7.18
CA GLN A 495 4.02 -19.29 7.80
C GLN A 495 3.10 -18.21 8.38
N SER A 496 3.17 -16.98 7.85
CA SER A 496 2.32 -15.88 8.26
C SER A 496 1.80 -15.08 7.07
N ALA A 497 0.52 -14.69 7.11
CA ALA A 497 -0.05 -13.73 6.18
C ALA A 497 0.54 -12.33 6.38
N PHE A 498 0.63 -11.56 5.30
CA PHE A 498 1.07 -10.18 5.32
C PHE A 498 0.05 -9.24 5.96
N GLN A 499 0.57 -8.09 6.40
CA GLN A 499 -0.21 -6.92 6.80
C GLN A 499 0.23 -5.73 5.93
N ASN A 500 -0.37 -4.56 6.17
CA ASN A 500 -0.08 -3.33 5.44
C ASN A 500 1.42 -2.97 5.39
N HIS A 501 2.13 -3.08 6.53
CA HIS A 501 3.55 -2.71 6.61
C HIS A 501 4.42 -3.51 5.62
N ALA A 502 4.17 -4.81 5.47
CA ALA A 502 4.92 -5.66 4.54
C ALA A 502 4.76 -5.18 3.09
N ILE A 503 3.52 -4.92 2.66
CA ILE A 503 3.24 -4.43 1.30
C ILE A 503 3.83 -3.04 1.08
N PHE A 504 3.67 -2.14 2.04
CA PHE A 504 4.23 -0.78 1.94
C PHE A 504 5.74 -0.81 1.79
N SER A 505 6.43 -1.62 2.59
CA SER A 505 7.88 -1.75 2.46
C SER A 505 8.29 -2.44 1.16
N CYS A 506 7.58 -3.47 0.68
CA CYS A 506 7.86 -4.07 -0.62
C CYS A 506 7.73 -3.07 -1.78
N LEU A 507 6.67 -2.25 -1.78
CA LEU A 507 6.45 -1.23 -2.81
C LEU A 507 7.53 -0.15 -2.76
N ARG A 508 7.80 0.39 -1.56
CA ARG A 508 8.80 1.43 -1.36
C ARG A 508 10.20 0.96 -1.69
N PHE A 509 10.53 -0.28 -1.31
CA PHE A 509 11.78 -0.91 -1.72
C PHE A 509 11.79 -0.98 -3.25
N LEU A 510 10.89 -1.73 -3.88
CA LEU A 510 10.88 -1.92 -5.34
C LEU A 510 10.98 -0.61 -6.14
N LEU A 511 10.42 0.50 -5.65
CA LEU A 511 10.33 1.77 -6.37
C LEU A 511 11.24 2.88 -5.79
N HIS A 512 12.14 2.58 -4.84
CA HIS A 512 13.03 3.60 -4.27
C HIS A 512 14.07 4.09 -5.27
N GLY A 513 14.46 5.36 -5.22
CA GLY A 513 15.25 6.00 -6.27
C GLY A 513 14.40 6.62 -7.39
N LEU A 514 13.10 6.30 -7.47
CA LEU A 514 12.18 7.04 -8.33
C LEU A 514 11.69 8.29 -7.59
N ASN A 515 12.06 9.46 -8.10
CA ASN A 515 11.58 10.73 -7.59
C ASN A 515 10.36 11.20 -8.40
N PHE A 516 9.31 11.59 -7.69
CA PHE A 516 8.10 12.16 -8.25
C PHE A 516 7.84 13.44 -7.49
N GLU A 517 7.49 14.51 -8.18
CA GLU A 517 7.26 15.81 -7.56
C GLU A 517 5.90 16.35 -7.98
N THR A 518 5.23 17.02 -7.06
CA THR A 518 4.07 17.84 -7.41
C THR A 518 4.49 19.04 -8.26
N GLN A 519 3.53 19.77 -8.84
CA GLN A 519 3.85 21.05 -9.50
C GLN A 519 4.52 22.07 -8.58
N GLU A 520 4.33 21.92 -7.26
CA GLU A 520 4.90 22.80 -6.23
C GLU A 520 6.32 22.35 -5.81
N GLY A 521 6.85 21.26 -6.40
CA GLY A 521 8.17 20.70 -6.07
C GLY A 521 8.18 19.78 -4.85
N GLU A 522 7.01 19.45 -4.29
CA GLU A 522 6.93 18.57 -3.12
C GLU A 522 7.10 17.10 -3.51
N PRO A 523 7.95 16.32 -2.80
CA PRO A 523 8.21 14.92 -3.12
C PRO A 523 6.98 14.03 -2.88
N VAL A 524 6.71 13.14 -3.84
CA VAL A 524 5.54 12.25 -3.86
C VAL A 524 5.98 10.79 -3.69
N VAL A 525 5.64 10.22 -2.54
CA VAL A 525 5.86 8.79 -2.28
C VAL A 525 4.70 7.96 -2.79
N ILE A 526 5.01 6.91 -3.57
CA ILE A 526 4.01 5.94 -4.03
C ILE A 526 3.35 5.21 -2.85
N LYS A 527 2.02 5.32 -2.78
CA LYS A 527 1.16 4.70 -1.76
C LYS A 527 0.13 3.80 -2.45
N THR A 528 -0.35 2.75 -1.77
CA THR A 528 -1.36 1.83 -2.36
C THR A 528 -2.66 2.53 -2.74
N HIS A 529 -3.09 3.51 -1.94
CA HIS A 529 -4.27 4.31 -2.29
C HIS A 529 -3.98 5.23 -3.47
N LEU A 530 -2.78 5.81 -3.54
CA LEU A 530 -2.37 6.68 -4.63
C LEU A 530 -2.38 5.94 -5.98
N LEU A 531 -1.87 4.70 -6.04
CA LEU A 531 -1.95 3.88 -7.26
C LEU A 531 -3.39 3.56 -7.67
N ARG A 532 -4.29 3.33 -6.71
CA ARG A 532 -5.72 3.15 -6.98
C ARG A 532 -6.37 4.45 -7.49
N HIS A 533 -6.01 5.59 -6.92
CA HIS A 533 -6.46 6.90 -7.38
C HIS A 533 -5.96 7.15 -8.81
N ALA A 534 -4.68 6.90 -9.08
CA ALA A 534 -4.10 7.02 -10.40
C ALA A 534 -4.78 6.11 -11.41
N PHE A 535 -5.10 4.86 -11.06
CA PHE A 535 -5.92 3.99 -11.90
C PHE A 535 -7.30 4.59 -12.20
N ALA A 536 -7.99 5.13 -11.19
CA ALA A 536 -9.32 5.72 -11.37
C ALA A 536 -9.29 6.99 -12.25
N THR A 537 -8.32 7.87 -12.00
CA THR A 537 -8.10 9.09 -12.78
C THR A 537 -7.70 8.74 -14.21
N GLU A 538 -6.80 7.77 -14.39
CA GLU A 538 -6.44 7.23 -15.70
C GLU A 538 -7.68 6.66 -16.42
N ALA A 539 -8.50 5.86 -15.72
CA ALA A 539 -9.73 5.27 -16.24
C ALA A 539 -10.74 6.30 -16.72
N VAL A 540 -11.02 7.34 -15.94
CA VAL A 540 -12.04 8.34 -16.30
C VAL A 540 -11.49 9.40 -17.25
N GLN A 541 -10.37 10.02 -16.90
CA GLN A 541 -9.89 11.23 -17.58
C GLN A 541 -9.15 10.90 -18.89
N ARG A 542 -8.39 9.81 -18.93
CA ARG A 542 -7.66 9.41 -20.16
C ARG A 542 -8.42 8.38 -20.99
N GLN A 543 -9.17 7.44 -20.37
CA GLN A 543 -9.95 6.46 -21.15
C GLN A 543 -11.36 6.92 -21.51
N GLY A 544 -11.82 8.04 -20.94
CA GLY A 544 -13.21 8.48 -21.09
C GLY A 544 -14.23 7.48 -20.56
N LEU A 545 -13.86 6.57 -19.64
CA LEU A 545 -14.81 5.62 -19.08
C LEU A 545 -15.86 6.36 -18.24
N PRO A 546 -17.16 6.09 -18.45
CA PRO A 546 -18.21 6.63 -17.62
C PRO A 546 -17.95 6.38 -16.13
N ILE A 547 -18.21 7.41 -15.32
CA ILE A 547 -17.93 7.43 -13.88
C ILE A 547 -18.64 6.27 -13.17
N ASP A 548 -19.87 5.95 -13.56
CA ASP A 548 -20.66 4.83 -13.06
C ASP A 548 -20.02 3.45 -13.36
N ILE A 549 -19.39 3.30 -14.52
CA ILE A 549 -18.63 2.11 -14.90
C ILE A 549 -17.37 1.97 -14.05
N VAL A 550 -16.60 3.05 -13.89
CA VAL A 550 -15.40 3.04 -13.04
C VAL A 550 -15.78 2.79 -11.57
N ALA A 551 -16.90 3.33 -11.10
CA ALA A 551 -17.45 3.06 -9.77
C ALA A 551 -17.71 1.56 -9.56
N LYS A 552 -18.27 0.88 -10.58
CA LYS A 552 -18.47 -0.58 -10.58
C LYS A 552 -17.15 -1.35 -10.59
N ILE A 553 -16.17 -0.99 -11.43
CA ILE A 553 -14.83 -1.61 -11.44
C ILE A 553 -14.15 -1.51 -10.07
N LEU A 554 -14.27 -0.34 -9.44
CA LEU A 554 -13.66 -0.04 -8.15
C LEU A 554 -14.48 -0.57 -6.97
N HIS A 555 -15.62 -1.21 -7.21
CA HIS A 555 -16.53 -1.72 -6.18
C HIS A 555 -16.90 -0.63 -5.17
N GLN A 556 -17.31 0.55 -5.66
CA GLN A 556 -17.75 1.66 -4.82
C GLN A 556 -19.22 1.49 -4.41
N ARG A 557 -19.56 1.93 -3.19
CA ARG A 557 -20.94 1.87 -2.66
C ARG A 557 -21.76 3.11 -3.00
N ASP A 558 -21.08 4.24 -3.21
CA ASP A 558 -21.65 5.55 -3.46
C ASP A 558 -20.97 6.16 -4.69
N THR A 559 -21.76 6.52 -5.71
CA THR A 559 -21.29 7.07 -6.98
C THR A 559 -20.70 8.47 -6.83
N GLY A 560 -21.14 9.26 -5.83
CA GLY A 560 -20.61 10.60 -5.57
C GLY A 560 -19.16 10.60 -5.07
N VAL A 561 -18.65 9.47 -4.57
CA VAL A 561 -17.22 9.31 -4.28
C VAL A 561 -16.43 9.17 -5.59
N THR A 562 -17.04 8.61 -6.64
CA THR A 562 -16.44 8.46 -7.99
C THR A 562 -16.36 9.78 -8.73
N GLU A 563 -17.34 10.67 -8.58
CA GLU A 563 -17.27 12.05 -9.08
C GLU A 563 -15.99 12.77 -8.61
N TYR A 564 -15.64 12.65 -7.33
CA TYR A 564 -14.40 13.22 -6.79
C TYR A 564 -13.12 12.58 -7.37
N TYR A 565 -13.12 11.28 -7.69
CA TYR A 565 -11.98 10.61 -8.34
C TYR A 565 -11.80 11.04 -9.81
N SER A 566 -12.87 11.51 -10.44
CA SER A 566 -12.94 11.94 -11.83
C SER A 566 -12.89 13.46 -12.04
N GLU A 567 -12.81 14.27 -10.98
CA GLU A 567 -12.59 15.70 -11.18
C GLU A 567 -11.17 15.93 -11.76
N PRO A 568 -11.03 16.66 -12.88
CA PRO A 568 -9.74 16.87 -13.52
C PRO A 568 -8.71 17.46 -12.54
N THR A 569 -7.47 16.98 -12.65
CA THR A 569 -6.34 17.47 -11.86
C THR A 569 -5.96 18.90 -12.27
N PRO A 570 -5.23 19.67 -11.44
CA PRO A 570 -4.80 21.02 -11.80
C PRO A 570 -4.00 21.10 -13.12
N SER A 571 -3.10 20.15 -13.40
CA SER A 571 -2.41 20.09 -14.71
C SER A 571 -3.38 19.81 -15.85
N GLN A 572 -4.37 18.96 -15.64
CA GLN A 572 -5.40 18.67 -16.65
C GLN A 572 -6.34 19.84 -16.84
N VAL A 573 -6.71 20.59 -15.80
CA VAL A 573 -7.47 21.83 -15.93
C VAL A 573 -6.61 22.86 -16.66
N ALA A 574 -5.33 23.01 -16.33
CA ALA A 574 -4.43 23.92 -17.03
C ALA A 574 -4.20 23.53 -18.50
N GLN A 575 -4.07 22.23 -18.80
CA GLN A 575 -3.98 21.69 -20.14
C GLN A 575 -5.30 21.87 -20.89
N SER A 576 -6.44 21.53 -20.28
CA SER A 576 -7.77 21.74 -20.85
C SER A 576 -8.09 23.21 -21.02
N VAL A 577 -7.58 24.11 -20.17
CA VAL A 577 -7.68 25.58 -20.27
C VAL A 577 -6.74 26.11 -21.35
N SER A 578 -5.54 25.55 -21.52
CA SER A 578 -4.63 25.87 -22.63
C SER A 578 -5.21 25.38 -23.96
N ASP A 579 -5.77 24.17 -23.99
CA ASP A 579 -6.50 23.60 -25.12
C ASP A 579 -7.80 24.39 -25.35
N LEU A 580 -8.46 24.88 -24.28
CA LEU A 580 -9.59 25.80 -24.36
C LEU A 580 -9.15 27.14 -24.94
N HIS A 581 -8.01 27.70 -24.55
CA HIS A 581 -7.50 28.96 -25.11
C HIS A 581 -7.16 28.81 -26.61
N ASP A 582 -6.71 27.63 -27.03
CA ASP A 582 -6.51 27.27 -28.44
C ASP A 582 -7.83 27.00 -29.21
N VAL A 583 -8.91 26.67 -28.50
CA VAL A 583 -10.26 26.36 -29.04
C VAL A 583 -11.22 27.55 -28.94
N ILE A 584 -11.05 28.45 -27.98
CA ILE A 584 -11.88 29.66 -27.73
C ILE A 584 -11.70 30.71 -28.83
N SER A 585 -10.78 30.49 -29.78
CA SER A 585 -10.78 31.22 -31.05
C SER A 585 -11.83 30.77 -32.07
N ASP A 586 -12.57 29.67 -31.83
CA ASP A 586 -13.69 29.22 -32.67
C ASP A 586 -14.71 28.37 -31.86
N TYR A 587 -15.65 29.08 -31.23
CA TYR A 587 -16.96 28.66 -30.70
C TYR A 587 -17.08 27.54 -29.63
N VAL A 588 -18.02 27.81 -28.72
CA VAL A 588 -18.41 27.09 -27.50
C VAL A 588 -19.60 26.15 -27.77
N ASP A 589 -19.57 24.95 -27.19
CA ASP A 589 -20.69 24.42 -26.40
C ASP A 589 -20.20 23.36 -25.40
N LEU A 590 -20.72 23.43 -24.17
CA LEU A 590 -20.29 22.70 -22.97
C LEU A 590 -21.22 21.51 -22.69
N ASP A 591 -20.65 20.34 -22.36
CA ASP A 591 -21.38 19.12 -21.99
C ASP A 591 -21.94 19.19 -20.54
N GLU A 592 -23.22 18.86 -20.38
CA GLU A 592 -23.88 18.54 -19.11
C GLU A 592 -23.73 17.05 -18.76
N ALA A 593 -23.28 16.74 -17.54
CA ALA A 593 -23.26 15.38 -17.00
C ALA A 593 -24.63 15.04 -16.38
N VAL A 594 -25.38 14.12 -17.00
CA VAL A 594 -26.65 13.60 -16.46
C VAL A 594 -26.41 12.26 -15.76
N LEU A 595 -26.79 12.17 -14.47
CA LEU A 595 -26.78 10.93 -13.70
C LEU A 595 -28.03 10.08 -14.02
N ARG A 596 -27.85 8.80 -14.40
CA ARG A 596 -28.91 7.84 -14.80
C ARG A 596 -29.42 7.00 -13.62
N SER A 597 -30.63 6.46 -13.72
CA SER A 597 -31.22 5.60 -12.68
C SER A 597 -30.74 4.13 -12.77
N PRO A 598 -30.82 3.33 -11.67
CA PRO A 598 -30.31 1.95 -11.64
C PRO A 598 -30.96 0.98 -12.64
N GLU A 599 -32.27 1.13 -12.89
CA GLU A 599 -33.05 0.27 -13.79
C GLU A 599 -32.79 0.61 -15.26
N GLU A 600 -32.60 1.89 -15.58
CA GLU A 600 -32.13 2.35 -16.89
C GLU A 600 -30.73 1.82 -17.17
N LEU A 601 -29.86 1.78 -16.16
CA LEU A 601 -28.51 1.24 -16.24
C LEU A 601 -28.48 -0.28 -16.50
N GLU A 602 -29.35 -1.06 -15.87
CA GLU A 602 -29.47 -2.51 -16.13
C GLU A 602 -30.01 -2.79 -17.53
N LYS A 603 -31.05 -2.06 -17.94
CA LYS A 603 -31.67 -2.23 -19.27
C LYS A 603 -30.74 -1.78 -20.40
N GLU A 604 -30.05 -0.65 -20.23
CA GLU A 604 -28.97 -0.23 -21.12
C GLU A 604 -27.83 -1.25 -21.10
N LEU A 605 -27.38 -1.76 -19.95
CA LEU A 605 -26.34 -2.81 -19.90
C LEU A 605 -26.75 -4.09 -20.64
N GLU A 606 -28.03 -4.48 -20.60
CA GLU A 606 -28.58 -5.61 -21.37
C GLU A 606 -28.60 -5.33 -22.88
N GLU A 607 -28.99 -4.11 -23.29
CA GLU A 607 -29.00 -3.66 -24.69
C GLU A 607 -27.58 -3.45 -25.25
N TYR A 608 -26.66 -2.94 -24.41
CA TYR A 608 -25.25 -2.68 -24.70
C TYR A 608 -24.38 -3.95 -24.69
N LYS A 609 -24.76 -5.01 -23.96
CA LYS A 609 -24.16 -6.35 -24.10
C LYS A 609 -24.25 -6.89 -25.52
N GLN A 610 -25.21 -6.43 -26.34
CA GLN A 610 -25.38 -6.87 -27.72
C GLN A 610 -24.52 -6.10 -28.73
N GLN A 611 -23.82 -5.04 -28.36
CA GLN A 611 -22.97 -4.25 -29.26
C GLN A 611 -21.57 -3.96 -28.67
N VAL A 612 -20.61 -4.80 -29.08
CA VAL A 612 -19.16 -4.55 -29.23
C VAL A 612 -18.43 -3.83 -28.06
N GLY A 613 -17.61 -4.55 -27.29
CA GLY A 613 -16.74 -3.89 -26.30
C GLY A 613 -15.73 -4.74 -25.53
N VAL A 614 -15.75 -6.07 -25.63
CA VAL A 614 -15.10 -6.92 -24.63
C VAL A 614 -13.98 -7.77 -25.25
N PHE A 615 -12.71 -7.39 -25.05
CA PHE A 615 -11.54 -8.22 -25.44
C PHE A 615 -11.45 -8.54 -26.94
N ASN A 616 -11.87 -7.57 -27.73
CA ASN A 616 -11.61 -7.55 -29.16
C ASN A 616 -10.13 -7.32 -29.44
N ASN A 617 -9.62 -7.97 -30.48
CA ASN A 617 -8.37 -7.57 -31.09
C ASN A 617 -8.59 -6.17 -31.64
N VAL A 618 -7.83 -5.22 -31.12
CA VAL A 618 -7.86 -3.82 -31.53
C VAL A 618 -6.46 -3.43 -31.99
N LEU A 619 -6.39 -2.36 -32.77
CA LEU A 619 -5.14 -1.89 -33.37
C LEU A 619 -4.07 -1.68 -32.27
N GLY A 620 -2.95 -2.38 -32.35
CA GLY A 620 -1.80 -2.30 -31.43
C GLY A 620 -1.92 -3.06 -30.10
N GLY A 621 -3.01 -3.81 -29.85
CA GLY A 621 -3.14 -4.52 -28.57
C GLY A 621 -4.46 -5.26 -28.32
N THR A 622 -4.74 -5.56 -27.05
CA THR A 622 -6.01 -6.18 -26.63
C THR A 622 -6.77 -5.25 -25.69
N CYS A 623 -8.03 -4.95 -26.00
CA CYS A 623 -8.91 -4.17 -25.12
C CYS A 623 -9.25 -5.00 -23.88
N VAL A 624 -9.01 -4.49 -22.67
CA VAL A 624 -9.35 -5.17 -21.41
C VAL A 624 -10.62 -4.63 -20.76
N THR A 625 -11.31 -3.67 -21.39
CA THR A 625 -12.57 -3.11 -20.90
C THR A 625 -13.66 -4.19 -20.90
N ALA A 626 -14.35 -4.34 -19.76
CA ALA A 626 -15.50 -5.24 -19.62
C ALA A 626 -16.85 -4.57 -19.95
N PHE A 627 -16.80 -3.38 -20.58
CA PHE A 627 -17.92 -2.50 -20.84
C PHE A 627 -17.87 -2.00 -22.29
N VAL A 628 -18.99 -1.46 -22.80
CA VAL A 628 -19.05 -0.87 -24.14
C VAL A 628 -18.04 0.26 -24.29
N CYS A 629 -17.38 0.31 -25.46
CA CYS A 629 -16.31 1.27 -25.74
C CYS A 629 -16.85 2.71 -25.62
N PRO A 630 -16.40 3.49 -24.62
CA PRO A 630 -16.94 4.83 -24.38
C PRO A 630 -16.46 5.85 -25.41
N THR A 631 -15.34 5.58 -26.07
CA THR A 631 -14.73 6.42 -27.11
C THR A 631 -15.12 6.00 -28.53
N LYS A 632 -16.27 5.31 -28.70
CA LYS A 632 -16.81 4.91 -30.02
C LYS A 632 -15.79 4.21 -30.94
N MET A 633 -15.06 3.22 -30.41
CA MET A 633 -14.04 2.42 -31.11
C MET A 633 -12.74 3.15 -31.46
N GLN A 634 -12.46 4.33 -30.89
CA GLN A 634 -11.16 4.99 -31.04
C GLN A 634 -10.08 4.24 -30.25
N CYS A 635 -9.50 3.20 -30.88
CA CYS A 635 -8.58 2.26 -30.22
C CYS A 635 -7.15 2.78 -30.11
N LEU A 636 -6.77 3.79 -30.90
CA LEU A 636 -5.42 4.37 -30.89
C LEU A 636 -5.33 5.47 -29.82
N GLY A 637 -4.36 5.33 -28.92
CA GLY A 637 -4.26 6.11 -27.69
C GLY A 637 -5.18 5.63 -26.57
N CYS A 638 -5.97 4.58 -26.82
CA CYS A 638 -6.80 3.95 -25.81
C CYS A 638 -5.92 3.11 -24.90
N GLN A 639 -5.93 3.39 -23.60
CA GLN A 639 -5.06 2.75 -22.60
C GLN A 639 -5.80 1.76 -21.69
N ALA A 640 -7.10 1.57 -21.95
CA ALA A 640 -7.79 0.33 -21.62
C ALA A 640 -7.40 -0.81 -22.60
N LYS A 641 -6.54 -0.51 -23.58
CA LYS A 641 -5.81 -1.49 -24.36
C LYS A 641 -4.51 -1.81 -23.64
N VAL A 642 -4.22 -3.09 -23.44
CA VAL A 642 -2.86 -3.52 -23.09
C VAL A 642 -2.08 -3.62 -24.40
N PRO A 643 -1.07 -2.77 -24.63
CA PRO A 643 -0.26 -2.86 -25.83
C PRO A 643 0.45 -4.21 -25.89
N GLN A 644 0.51 -4.79 -27.08
CA GLN A 644 1.08 -6.12 -27.29
C GLN A 644 2.23 -6.01 -28.30
N PRO A 645 3.46 -6.41 -27.93
CA PRO A 645 4.60 -6.44 -28.85
C PRO A 645 4.29 -7.13 -30.17
N GLU A 646 3.46 -8.18 -30.12
CA GLU A 646 3.07 -8.98 -31.28
C GLU A 646 2.27 -8.17 -32.33
N LYS A 647 1.80 -6.96 -31.98
CA LYS A 647 0.99 -6.07 -32.83
C LYS A 647 1.66 -4.73 -33.13
N LYS A 648 2.97 -4.61 -32.87
CA LYS A 648 3.77 -3.41 -33.13
C LYS A 648 3.60 -2.87 -34.57
N HIS A 649 3.61 -3.77 -35.55
CA HIS A 649 3.45 -3.44 -36.97
C HIS A 649 2.18 -2.63 -37.28
N GLU A 650 1.08 -2.89 -36.57
CA GLU A 650 -0.18 -2.18 -36.76
C GLU A 650 -0.05 -0.69 -36.38
N LEU A 651 0.80 -0.35 -35.40
CA LEU A 651 1.05 1.03 -34.98
C LEU A 651 2.01 1.77 -35.93
N ASP A 652 2.99 1.07 -36.48
CA ASP A 652 3.91 1.62 -37.49
C ASP A 652 3.14 2.02 -38.76
N GLU A 653 2.21 1.18 -39.21
CA GLU A 653 1.32 1.49 -40.34
C GLU A 653 0.46 2.73 -40.07
N VAL A 654 -0.06 2.90 -38.84
CA VAL A 654 -0.82 4.09 -38.44
C VAL A 654 0.04 5.34 -38.45
N ILE A 655 1.32 5.25 -38.08
CA ILE A 655 2.25 6.39 -38.13
C ILE A 655 2.46 6.83 -39.58
N GLU A 656 2.67 5.91 -40.51
CA GLU A 656 2.83 6.26 -41.92
C GLU A 656 1.53 6.85 -42.50
N LEU A 657 0.38 6.21 -42.23
CA LEU A 657 -0.93 6.74 -42.62
C LEU A 657 -1.16 8.17 -42.09
N SER A 658 -0.77 8.44 -40.84
CA SER A 658 -0.91 9.77 -40.23
C SER A 658 -0.10 10.85 -40.96
N LYS A 659 1.10 10.52 -41.46
CA LYS A 659 1.95 11.46 -42.21
C LYS A 659 1.31 11.80 -43.56
N ASP A 660 0.71 10.83 -44.22
CA ASP A 660 0.05 11.03 -45.50
C ASP A 660 -1.26 11.81 -45.35
N MET A 661 -2.03 11.55 -44.28
CA MET A 661 -3.19 12.36 -43.90
C MET A 661 -2.79 13.82 -43.61
N GLU A 662 -1.73 14.03 -42.83
CA GLU A 662 -1.20 15.36 -42.52
C GLU A 662 -0.85 16.15 -43.80
N LYS A 663 -0.11 15.54 -44.73
CA LYS A 663 0.24 16.16 -46.03
C LYS A 663 -1.00 16.54 -46.82
N ARG A 664 -1.96 15.61 -46.95
CA ARG A 664 -3.18 15.82 -47.75
C ARG A 664 -4.06 16.92 -47.16
N PHE A 665 -4.29 16.92 -45.85
CA PHE A 665 -5.12 17.92 -45.19
C PHE A 665 -4.48 19.31 -45.14
N THR A 666 -3.13 19.37 -45.13
CA THR A 666 -2.40 20.64 -45.29
C THR A 666 -2.68 21.26 -46.66
N VAL A 667 -2.63 20.46 -47.73
CA VAL A 667 -2.96 20.93 -49.10
C VAL A 667 -4.43 21.38 -49.21
N MET A 668 -5.33 20.73 -48.48
CA MET A 668 -6.77 21.08 -48.45
C MET A 668 -7.10 22.24 -47.49
N ASN A 669 -6.12 22.81 -46.80
CA ASN A 669 -6.29 23.86 -45.78
C ASN A 669 -7.24 23.49 -44.63
N LEU A 670 -7.28 22.20 -44.24
CA LEU A 670 -8.11 21.67 -43.15
C LEU A 670 -7.28 21.56 -41.86
N SER A 671 -7.11 22.67 -41.15
CA SER A 671 -6.24 22.78 -39.97
C SER A 671 -6.62 21.82 -38.83
N VAL A 672 -7.91 21.57 -38.61
CA VAL A 672 -8.41 20.63 -37.59
C VAL A 672 -8.02 19.19 -37.91
N GLU A 673 -8.15 18.78 -39.17
CA GLU A 673 -7.79 17.43 -39.61
C GLU A 673 -6.28 17.20 -39.58
N VAL A 674 -5.48 18.25 -39.84
CA VAL A 674 -4.02 18.24 -39.61
C VAL A 674 -3.70 18.00 -38.13
N LYS A 675 -4.38 18.69 -37.21
CA LYS A 675 -4.20 18.48 -35.76
C LYS A 675 -4.58 17.05 -35.34
N LYS A 676 -5.68 16.50 -35.84
CA LYS A 676 -6.10 15.10 -35.59
C LYS A 676 -5.07 14.09 -36.09
N ALA A 677 -4.53 14.26 -37.29
CA ALA A 677 -3.48 13.39 -37.83
C ALA A 677 -2.20 13.43 -36.96
N LYS A 678 -1.79 14.63 -36.49
CA LYS A 678 -0.67 14.78 -35.55
C LYS A 678 -0.93 14.12 -34.20
N ALA A 679 -2.14 14.24 -33.66
CA ALA A 679 -2.55 13.58 -32.41
C ALA A 679 -2.55 12.05 -32.57
N MET A 680 -3.09 11.53 -33.67
CA MET A 680 -3.07 10.12 -34.03
C MET A 680 -1.63 9.58 -34.00
N ARG A 681 -0.69 10.28 -34.64
CA ARG A 681 0.73 9.94 -34.61
C ARG A 681 1.34 9.96 -33.22
N LYS A 682 1.00 10.96 -32.40
CA LYS A 682 1.48 11.10 -31.02
C LYS A 682 1.02 9.92 -30.16
N HIS A 683 -0.24 9.52 -30.28
CA HIS A 683 -0.79 8.37 -29.56
C HIS A 683 -0.13 7.05 -29.97
N ALA A 684 0.02 6.79 -31.28
CA ALA A 684 0.73 5.61 -31.77
C ALA A 684 2.17 5.52 -31.23
N ARG A 685 2.90 6.65 -31.25
CA ARG A 685 4.28 6.72 -30.72
C ARG A 685 4.35 6.46 -29.21
N ASN A 686 3.39 6.95 -28.44
CA ASN A 686 3.36 6.71 -26.99
C ASN A 686 3.11 5.23 -26.67
N GLU A 687 2.23 4.58 -27.41
CA GLU A 687 2.01 3.13 -27.26
C GLU A 687 3.21 2.30 -27.72
N LEU A 688 3.87 2.71 -28.80
CA LEU A 688 5.13 2.08 -29.22
C LEU A 688 6.19 2.18 -28.13
N LYS A 689 6.32 3.31 -27.44
CA LYS A 689 7.23 3.45 -26.30
C LYS A 689 6.87 2.47 -25.16
N GLU A 690 5.59 2.27 -24.87
CA GLU A 690 5.18 1.27 -23.87
C GLU A 690 5.51 -0.15 -24.34
N ILE A 691 5.29 -0.47 -25.63
CA ILE A 691 5.68 -1.74 -26.23
C ILE A 691 7.20 -1.93 -26.16
N GLU A 692 8.00 -0.92 -26.48
CA GLU A 692 9.47 -0.97 -26.40
C GLU A 692 9.94 -1.27 -24.98
N LEU A 693 9.34 -0.64 -23.96
CA LEU A 693 9.63 -0.97 -22.56
C LEU A 693 9.26 -2.42 -22.25
N ILE A 694 8.13 -2.92 -22.76
CA ILE A 694 7.67 -4.30 -22.60
C ILE A 694 8.62 -5.30 -23.27
N GLU A 695 9.02 -5.03 -24.51
CA GLU A 695 9.99 -5.83 -25.26
C GLU A 695 11.30 -5.88 -24.47
N LYS A 696 11.80 -4.73 -24.02
CA LYS A 696 13.08 -4.61 -23.32
C LYS A 696 13.10 -5.37 -22.00
N TYR A 697 12.09 -5.23 -21.13
CA TYR A 697 12.11 -5.99 -19.87
C TYR A 697 11.86 -7.49 -20.10
N ARG A 698 11.14 -7.89 -21.16
CA ARG A 698 10.94 -9.32 -21.51
C ARG A 698 12.21 -9.94 -22.09
N GLU A 699 12.99 -9.17 -22.83
CA GLU A 699 14.32 -9.55 -23.31
C GLU A 699 15.27 -9.74 -22.13
N GLU A 700 15.37 -8.74 -21.23
CA GLU A 700 16.18 -8.84 -20.01
C GLU A 700 15.77 -10.00 -19.10
N GLN A 701 14.50 -10.39 -19.09
CA GLN A 701 14.02 -11.53 -18.31
C GLN A 701 14.62 -12.86 -18.79
N LYS A 702 14.98 -12.94 -20.08
CA LYS A 702 15.64 -14.09 -20.72
C LYS A 702 17.16 -14.01 -20.67
N TYR A 703 17.73 -12.85 -20.33
CA TYR A 703 19.16 -12.69 -20.17
C TYR A 703 19.67 -13.61 -19.05
N GLU A 704 20.65 -14.45 -19.37
CA GLU A 704 21.32 -15.31 -18.42
C GLU A 704 22.74 -14.78 -18.17
N PRO A 705 23.04 -14.30 -16.95
CA PRO A 705 24.37 -13.78 -16.66
C PRO A 705 25.40 -14.91 -16.71
N GLN A 706 26.51 -14.64 -17.40
CA GLN A 706 27.71 -15.48 -17.33
C GLN A 706 28.43 -15.15 -16.03
N ILE A 707 28.32 -16.07 -15.07
CA ILE A 707 28.94 -15.91 -13.75
C ILE A 707 30.36 -16.44 -13.83
N GLN A 708 31.31 -15.58 -13.46
CA GLN A 708 32.72 -15.93 -13.36
C GLN A 708 33.10 -16.03 -11.90
N PHE A 709 33.88 -17.05 -11.56
CA PHE A 709 34.45 -17.26 -10.24
C PHE A 709 35.94 -16.99 -10.34
N ASP A 710 36.44 -16.10 -9.48
CA ASP A 710 37.87 -15.87 -9.41
C ASP A 710 38.53 -17.08 -8.74
N LYS A 711 39.71 -17.45 -9.24
CA LYS A 711 40.42 -18.69 -8.87
C LYS A 711 41.18 -18.58 -7.55
#